data_AF-A0A352FFM6-F1
#
_entry.id   AF-A0A352FFM6-F1
#
_cell.length_a   1.000
_cell.length_b   1.000
_cell.length_c   1.000
_cell.angle_alpha   90.00
_cell.angle_beta   90.00
_cell.angle_gamma   90.00
#
_symmetry.space_group_name_H-M   'P 1'
#
loop_
_entity.id
_entity.type
_entity.pdbx_description
1 polymer ?
#
loop_
_entity_poly.entity_id
_entity_poly.type
_entity_poly.pdbx_seq_one_letter_code
_entity_poly.pdbx_strand_id
1 'polypeptide(L)'
;MFVNVDFYGYQDTMYFWSNGKRSYFRNCLVVGRTDYIYGSGTVYFESCEIRSWGGGWITAPSTAKSQPYGFVFNQCNITYANNSTRGGDDGNPVRFGRPWQEYPKVAWLRCELTTMIHPQGWGDTWNMSYAANSADLHLYEYKNTGPGADRTNRAAWVGLREISDEEALGYTVQKVLAGSDGWDPSAESHLVTNYDWVGGTANNSWRAAVNWNPAGIPANGESGTVDGSFTIVADGDTMEADLVLKNGAILEIGANSTAPYVSVAAAHISTSADAVFNGKIATKDSIVFSVNHELTLNAVLTGVHRLIKTGRGKVVLNSDNSDFSGQIRVLEGTLDAREDGSLGKSEVEVGIGAILAVHSSNSFYSGARLEVYTGSQLELNADITTSEFFIDGVMQSIGEYTAQNNPGLISGNGKVIVGRPGVFVFHRGANGNWDIPENYTPALLPLAGETATVTEEMETTSTVYQANIVLSGGGSLRLRGVHASTGTIIMNGGTSFKYNTGGAGMSLEAPVSVQGDVTLIMESGNSTGSTMTLSGSLAGTSRVTALNNGKGTVNTGTVALTGNNIGFYGIWDVTHYTTKYPTTSGYLTFLDGKSENAFGKGAIQAGLDNRVIFSHPKAAGDSLVLTLTDAAKAVLNTNVSVRKFVLNGSPVPAGEYSAATNPDYYEGPGKLLVGATDSIPDPTGLPAFPGAEGHGKYATGGRGGIVIYVTNLLDDNNPGSLRYAIGQTGARIILFKVSGTIQLKSILNISHGDVTIAGQTAPGDGITLRDYPVVVNTDNVILRFLRFRMGDAAEQEGDALGGRTIKDVIVDHCSMSWSTDECVSFYHNQNFTLQWCIISESLRNSVHDKGAHGYGGIWGGKNASFHHNLLAHHDSRNPRLGEIHGDAFALTDLVDLRNNVIYNWHGNSCYGGESMHANIVNCYYKPGPATTKVERIISIDKLTETGFPISNLWGKFYIDGNSMTGSIRATNDNWTYGVYNQYNARYTVTQAEKEAMRLAEPLDPGEVTTHVAAMAYEKILQYGGASLKRDSVDLRILHDVSTGTAAYMTGGNGSSGGIIDTQDAVGGWPVLVSLNAPTDTDGDGMPDDWERANGLSPDNPGDARLQSVDGKFPNVEVYINSLVDSIITEQNKDFLISGIEARNRETPGIHLFFNSNSRELNANHNENIKIIAIYSMTGTLLMKENFHAPSVYMGVAGLQDGIYIVRVTDDRNRVFAGRIPVFAPWNP
;
A
#
# COMPACT_ATOMS: atom_id res chain seq x y z
N MET A 1 11.20 14.38 -24.32
CA MET A 1 12.34 13.61 -24.87
C MET A 1 12.96 12.82 -23.74
N PHE A 2 13.40 11.59 -24.00
CA PHE A 2 14.10 10.74 -23.03
C PHE A 2 15.38 10.19 -23.67
N VAL A 3 16.51 10.35 -23.00
CA VAL A 3 17.83 9.90 -23.47
C VAL A 3 18.51 9.13 -22.35
N ASN A 4 18.99 7.91 -22.61
CA ASN A 4 19.64 7.04 -21.61
C ASN A 4 18.76 6.73 -20.38
N VAL A 5 17.46 6.50 -20.58
CA VAL A 5 16.53 6.17 -19.49
C VAL A 5 16.13 4.71 -19.59
N ASP A 6 16.06 4.03 -18.45
CA ASP A 6 15.55 2.67 -18.37
C ASP A 6 14.09 2.68 -17.90
N PHE A 7 13.21 2.04 -18.65
CA PHE A 7 11.78 1.89 -18.38
C PHE A 7 11.48 0.43 -18.08
N TYR A 8 11.02 0.16 -16.86
CA TYR A 8 10.68 -1.18 -16.39
C TYR A 8 9.18 -1.30 -16.14
N GLY A 9 8.59 -2.39 -16.63
CA GLY A 9 7.19 -2.75 -16.42
C GLY A 9 6.95 -4.17 -16.91
N TYR A 10 5.76 -4.73 -16.68
CA TYR A 10 5.41 -6.08 -17.13
C TYR A 10 4.40 -6.06 -18.27
N GLN A 11 3.27 -5.39 -18.05
CA GLN A 11 2.32 -5.03 -19.09
C GLN A 11 2.15 -3.51 -19.05
N ASP A 12 1.86 -2.90 -20.20
CA ASP A 12 1.55 -1.47 -20.31
C ASP A 12 2.71 -0.55 -19.83
N THR A 13 3.98 -0.98 -20.00
CA THR A 13 5.18 -0.24 -19.55
C THR A 13 5.20 1.22 -20.04
N MET A 14 4.74 1.49 -21.25
CA MET A 14 4.70 2.82 -21.84
C MET A 14 3.38 3.08 -22.54
N TYR A 15 2.62 4.06 -22.02
CA TYR A 15 1.37 4.51 -22.62
C TYR A 15 1.51 5.85 -23.34
N PHE A 16 1.29 5.85 -24.66
CA PHE A 16 1.21 7.05 -25.48
C PHE A 16 -0.24 7.50 -25.67
N TRP A 17 -0.74 8.20 -24.65
CA TRP A 17 -2.16 8.50 -24.41
C TRP A 17 -2.94 9.11 -25.59
N SER A 18 -2.36 10.00 -26.40
CA SER A 18 -3.16 10.84 -27.31
C SER A 18 -2.58 11.01 -28.71
N ASN A 19 -3.46 10.93 -29.72
CA ASN A 19 -3.19 11.22 -31.12
C ASN A 19 -2.48 12.57 -31.30
N GLY A 20 -1.49 12.61 -32.17
CA GLY A 20 -0.70 13.80 -32.50
C GLY A 20 0.25 14.27 -31.39
N LYS A 21 0.25 13.63 -30.21
CA LYS A 21 1.29 13.86 -29.20
C LYS A 21 2.55 13.10 -29.61
N ARG A 22 3.66 13.82 -29.60
CA ARG A 22 4.93 13.36 -30.15
C ARG A 22 5.93 13.08 -29.04
N SER A 23 6.64 11.95 -29.10
CA SER A 23 7.67 11.57 -28.14
C SER A 23 8.94 11.05 -28.83
N TYR A 24 10.10 11.35 -28.26
CA TYR A 24 11.41 10.92 -28.75
C TYR A 24 12.19 10.21 -27.64
N PHE A 25 12.71 9.02 -27.96
CA PHE A 25 13.52 8.16 -27.09
C PHE A 25 14.84 7.83 -27.79
N ARG A 26 15.96 7.99 -27.09
CA ARG A 26 17.28 7.66 -27.62
C ARG A 26 18.11 6.88 -26.61
N ASN A 27 18.69 5.76 -27.02
CA ASN A 27 19.55 4.91 -26.16
C ASN A 27 18.88 4.47 -24.84
N CYS A 28 17.56 4.28 -24.85
CA CYS A 28 16.79 3.86 -23.68
C CYS A 28 16.67 2.34 -23.63
N LEU A 29 16.45 1.77 -22.44
CA LEU A 29 15.97 0.40 -22.27
C LEU A 29 14.47 0.42 -22.01
N VAL A 30 13.69 -0.43 -22.67
CA VAL A 30 12.27 -0.64 -22.37
C VAL A 30 12.04 -2.13 -22.14
N VAL A 31 11.64 -2.50 -20.91
CA VAL A 31 11.38 -3.89 -20.51
C VAL A 31 9.87 -4.13 -20.37
N GLY A 32 9.39 -5.27 -20.89
CA GLY A 32 8.00 -5.70 -20.69
C GLY A 32 7.69 -7.08 -21.25
N ARG A 33 6.41 -7.45 -21.24
CA ARG A 33 5.90 -8.75 -21.68
C ARG A 33 4.66 -8.64 -22.58
N THR A 34 3.64 -7.92 -22.15
CA THR A 34 2.37 -7.79 -22.91
C THR A 34 2.07 -6.34 -23.18
N ASP A 35 1.79 -5.97 -24.42
CA ASP A 35 1.29 -4.65 -24.83
C ASP A 35 2.10 -3.48 -24.23
N TYR A 36 3.39 -3.71 -24.00
CA TYR A 36 4.15 -2.87 -23.09
C TYR A 36 4.59 -1.54 -23.73
N ILE A 37 4.34 -1.37 -25.02
CA ILE A 37 4.39 -0.10 -25.73
C ILE A 37 3.06 0.10 -26.47
N TYR A 38 2.16 0.92 -25.92
CA TYR A 38 0.78 1.01 -26.40
C TYR A 38 0.25 2.45 -26.48
N GLY A 39 -0.89 2.62 -27.18
CA GLY A 39 -1.54 3.91 -27.35
C GLY A 39 -1.51 4.47 -28.77
N SER A 40 -1.92 5.74 -28.89
CA SER A 40 -2.26 6.39 -30.17
C SER A 40 -1.26 7.47 -30.61
N GLY A 41 -0.33 7.86 -29.73
CA GLY A 41 0.67 8.89 -30.00
C GLY A 41 1.66 8.55 -31.14
N THR A 42 2.40 9.56 -31.58
CA THR A 42 3.49 9.43 -32.56
C THR A 42 4.82 9.37 -31.83
N VAL A 43 5.55 8.26 -31.96
CA VAL A 43 6.74 8.01 -31.13
C VAL A 43 7.90 7.53 -31.98
N TYR A 44 9.09 8.04 -31.68
CA TYR A 44 10.31 7.64 -32.35
C TYR A 44 11.33 7.14 -31.31
N PHE A 45 11.68 5.86 -31.40
CA PHE A 45 12.75 5.20 -30.65
C PHE A 45 13.99 5.07 -31.54
N GLU A 46 15.10 5.66 -31.12
CA GLU A 46 16.38 5.62 -31.83
C GLU A 46 17.42 4.90 -30.97
N SER A 47 18.00 3.81 -31.50
CA SER A 47 19.08 3.07 -30.82
C SER A 47 18.72 2.58 -29.41
N CYS A 48 17.44 2.28 -29.15
CA CYS A 48 16.96 1.76 -27.87
C CYS A 48 17.07 0.23 -27.80
N GLU A 49 17.14 -0.31 -26.60
CA GLU A 49 16.92 -1.74 -26.35
C GLU A 49 15.47 -1.96 -25.93
N ILE A 50 14.78 -2.91 -26.58
CA ILE A 50 13.40 -3.28 -26.31
C ILE A 50 13.42 -4.76 -25.87
N ARG A 51 13.37 -5.00 -24.56
CA ARG A 51 13.59 -6.31 -23.95
C ARG A 51 12.29 -6.97 -23.51
N SER A 52 12.04 -8.19 -23.97
CA SER A 52 10.83 -8.95 -23.65
C SER A 52 11.09 -10.11 -22.68
N TRP A 53 10.26 -10.28 -21.64
CA TRP A 53 10.30 -11.44 -20.71
C TRP A 53 9.66 -12.73 -21.26
N GLY A 54 9.41 -12.80 -22.56
CA GLY A 54 8.84 -13.99 -23.20
C GLY A 54 7.32 -14.08 -23.18
N GLY A 55 6.77 -14.66 -24.25
CA GLY A 55 5.36 -14.60 -24.56
C GLY A 55 4.85 -13.17 -24.83
N GLY A 56 3.60 -13.04 -25.27
CA GLY A 56 2.94 -11.73 -25.41
C GLY A 56 3.31 -10.91 -26.66
N TRP A 57 3.21 -9.59 -26.53
CA TRP A 57 3.25 -8.61 -27.63
C TRP A 57 4.05 -7.37 -27.21
N ILE A 58 4.94 -6.90 -28.09
CA ILE A 58 5.73 -5.69 -27.81
C ILE A 58 4.86 -4.43 -27.90
N THR A 59 4.08 -4.32 -28.98
CA THR A 59 3.27 -3.13 -29.23
C THR A 59 1.76 -3.40 -29.25
N ALA A 60 0.98 -2.46 -28.72
CA ALA A 60 -0.48 -2.38 -28.89
C ALA A 60 -0.90 -0.98 -29.39
N PRO A 61 -0.62 -0.65 -30.65
CA PRO A 61 -0.92 0.66 -31.24
C PRO A 61 -2.42 0.89 -31.48
N SER A 62 -2.90 2.09 -31.16
CA SER A 62 -4.24 2.63 -31.47
C SER A 62 -4.22 3.87 -32.37
N THR A 63 -3.25 3.92 -33.29
CA THR A 63 -3.07 5.06 -34.18
C THR A 63 -4.31 5.31 -35.05
N ALA A 64 -4.80 6.55 -35.07
CA ALA A 64 -5.92 6.93 -35.92
C ALA A 64 -5.60 6.77 -37.42
N LYS A 65 -6.63 6.50 -38.24
CA LYS A 65 -6.48 6.38 -39.70
C LYS A 65 -5.84 7.62 -40.33
N SER A 66 -6.24 8.81 -39.87
CA SER A 66 -5.76 10.10 -40.38
C SER A 66 -4.33 10.46 -39.95
N GLN A 67 -3.78 9.80 -38.94
CA GLN A 67 -2.44 10.11 -38.42
C GLN A 67 -1.37 9.39 -39.25
N PRO A 68 -0.40 10.07 -39.88
CA PRO A 68 0.52 9.44 -40.83
C PRO A 68 1.48 8.42 -40.18
N TYR A 69 1.83 8.63 -38.90
CA TYR A 69 2.81 7.82 -38.18
C TYR A 69 2.28 7.38 -36.80
N GLY A 70 2.67 6.19 -36.35
CA GLY A 70 2.45 5.72 -34.99
C GLY A 70 3.79 5.53 -34.28
N PHE A 71 4.15 4.30 -33.99
CA PHE A 71 5.44 3.97 -33.37
C PHE A 71 6.50 3.66 -34.42
N VAL A 72 7.67 4.28 -34.29
CA VAL A 72 8.82 4.06 -35.16
C VAL A 72 9.99 3.64 -34.30
N PHE A 73 10.53 2.47 -34.58
CA PHE A 73 11.74 1.94 -33.97
C PHE A 73 12.83 1.94 -35.03
N ASN A 74 13.90 2.69 -34.79
CA ASN A 74 15.02 2.82 -35.69
C ASN A 74 16.32 2.41 -34.99
N GLN A 75 17.06 1.48 -35.59
CA GLN A 75 18.34 0.98 -35.06
C GLN A 75 18.23 0.41 -33.64
N CYS A 76 17.04 -0.07 -33.23
CA CYS A 76 16.83 -0.63 -31.91
C CYS A 76 17.29 -2.10 -31.85
N ASN A 77 17.69 -2.56 -30.66
CA ASN A 77 17.95 -3.97 -30.38
C ASN A 77 16.71 -4.58 -29.71
N ILE A 78 16.14 -5.63 -30.29
CA ILE A 78 14.97 -6.32 -29.73
C ILE A 78 15.45 -7.61 -29.06
N THR A 79 15.44 -7.63 -27.74
CA THR A 79 16.10 -8.65 -26.93
C THR A 79 15.10 -9.47 -26.12
N TYR A 80 15.55 -10.60 -25.60
CA TYR A 80 14.75 -11.54 -24.81
C TYR A 80 15.40 -11.75 -23.44
N ALA A 81 14.61 -11.78 -22.38
CA ALA A 81 15.04 -12.09 -21.02
C ALA A 81 14.37 -13.35 -20.48
N ASN A 82 15.16 -14.19 -19.82
CA ASN A 82 14.68 -15.32 -19.02
C ASN A 82 14.26 -14.86 -17.61
N ASN A 83 13.64 -15.74 -16.84
CA ASN A 83 13.12 -15.52 -15.49
C ASN A 83 11.94 -14.54 -15.45
N SER A 84 10.98 -14.73 -16.35
CA SER A 84 9.72 -13.99 -16.28
C SER A 84 9.04 -14.14 -14.92
N THR A 85 8.48 -13.06 -14.37
CA THR A 85 7.72 -13.09 -13.11
C THR A 85 6.43 -13.92 -13.22
N ARG A 86 5.99 -14.26 -14.45
CA ARG A 86 4.91 -15.20 -14.70
C ARG A 86 5.46 -16.56 -15.10
N GLY A 87 5.11 -17.57 -14.31
CA GLY A 87 5.45 -18.97 -14.62
C GLY A 87 4.99 -19.37 -16.02
N GLY A 88 5.91 -19.95 -16.80
CA GLY A 88 5.66 -20.49 -18.12
C GLY A 88 5.89 -19.53 -19.28
N ASP A 89 6.34 -18.29 -19.07
CA ASP A 89 6.70 -17.34 -20.15
C ASP A 89 8.12 -17.59 -20.71
N ASP A 90 9.02 -18.18 -19.93
CA ASP A 90 10.38 -18.50 -20.37
C ASP A 90 10.41 -19.50 -21.54
N GLY A 91 11.16 -19.17 -22.58
CA GLY A 91 11.23 -19.93 -23.83
C GLY A 91 10.08 -19.68 -24.81
N ASN A 92 9.10 -18.82 -24.48
CA ASN A 92 8.00 -18.52 -25.41
C ASN A 92 8.34 -17.40 -26.39
N PRO A 93 8.08 -17.58 -27.71
CA PRO A 93 8.27 -16.51 -28.69
C PRO A 93 7.37 -15.28 -28.44
N VAL A 94 7.88 -14.11 -28.81
CA VAL A 94 7.26 -12.78 -28.64
C VAL A 94 6.83 -12.22 -29.99
N ARG A 95 5.70 -11.51 -30.05
CA ARG A 95 5.21 -10.86 -31.28
C ARG A 95 5.55 -9.37 -31.31
N PHE A 96 5.76 -8.81 -32.50
CA PHE A 96 5.97 -7.35 -32.67
C PHE A 96 4.82 -6.53 -32.09
N GLY A 97 3.61 -7.07 -32.14
CA GLY A 97 2.46 -6.43 -31.57
C GLY A 97 1.16 -7.11 -31.93
N ARG A 98 0.07 -6.53 -31.42
CA ARG A 98 -1.29 -6.79 -31.86
C ARG A 98 -2.02 -5.48 -32.09
N PRO A 99 -2.90 -5.41 -33.10
CA PRO A 99 -3.68 -4.21 -33.37
C PRO A 99 -4.56 -3.89 -32.15
N TRP A 100 -4.67 -2.62 -31.78
CA TRP A 100 -5.47 -2.18 -30.64
C TRP A 100 -6.31 -0.96 -31.02
N GLN A 101 -7.55 -1.15 -31.50
CA GLN A 101 -8.42 -0.07 -32.01
C GLN A 101 -7.86 0.64 -33.29
N GLU A 102 -8.73 1.34 -34.01
CA GLU A 102 -8.37 2.23 -35.13
C GLU A 102 -7.51 1.58 -36.25
N TYR A 103 -6.46 2.21 -36.75
CA TYR A 103 -5.66 1.68 -37.87
C TYR A 103 -4.17 1.71 -37.48
N PRO A 104 -3.73 0.70 -36.72
CA PRO A 104 -2.37 0.53 -36.21
C PRO A 104 -1.24 0.87 -37.19
N LYS A 105 -0.27 1.66 -36.71
CA LYS A 105 0.93 2.01 -37.46
C LYS A 105 2.19 1.79 -36.62
N VAL A 106 3.02 0.85 -37.05
CA VAL A 106 4.30 0.52 -36.40
C VAL A 106 5.35 0.27 -37.48
N ALA A 107 6.52 0.88 -37.36
CA ALA A 107 7.64 0.66 -38.26
C ALA A 107 8.87 0.18 -37.50
N TRP A 108 9.44 -0.96 -37.90
CA TRP A 108 10.70 -1.52 -37.40
C TRP A 108 11.77 -1.36 -38.47
N LEU A 109 12.71 -0.44 -38.27
CA LEU A 109 13.66 0.01 -39.28
C LEU A 109 15.10 -0.23 -38.79
N ARG A 110 15.86 -1.05 -39.52
CA ARG A 110 17.27 -1.37 -39.22
C ARG A 110 17.47 -1.89 -37.78
N CYS A 111 16.48 -2.56 -37.22
CA CYS A 111 16.56 -3.15 -35.89
C CYS A 111 17.26 -4.52 -35.94
N GLU A 112 17.99 -4.87 -34.89
CA GLU A 112 18.49 -6.22 -34.66
C GLU A 112 17.42 -7.01 -33.90
N LEU A 113 17.04 -8.18 -34.43
CA LEU A 113 15.90 -8.97 -33.93
C LEU A 113 16.36 -10.31 -33.36
N THR A 114 16.09 -10.53 -32.07
CA THR A 114 16.31 -11.83 -31.41
C THR A 114 15.60 -12.99 -32.11
N THR A 115 16.16 -14.20 -31.97
CA THR A 115 15.54 -15.45 -32.43
C THR A 115 14.17 -15.73 -31.81
N MET A 116 13.84 -15.05 -30.71
CA MET A 116 12.59 -15.22 -29.99
C MET A 116 11.43 -14.42 -30.60
N ILE A 117 11.62 -13.69 -31.71
CA ILE A 117 10.50 -13.11 -32.44
C ILE A 117 9.71 -14.23 -33.13
N HIS A 118 8.43 -14.31 -32.82
CA HIS A 118 7.50 -15.27 -33.42
C HIS A 118 7.48 -15.09 -34.95
N PRO A 119 7.59 -16.16 -35.77
CA PRO A 119 7.77 -16.04 -37.23
C PRO A 119 6.69 -15.22 -37.95
N GLN A 120 5.45 -15.30 -37.47
CA GLN A 120 4.34 -14.48 -37.98
C GLN A 120 4.52 -12.96 -37.75
N GLY A 121 5.29 -12.55 -36.73
CA GLY A 121 5.48 -11.16 -36.31
C GLY A 121 4.21 -10.55 -35.71
N TRP A 122 3.18 -10.41 -36.54
CA TRP A 122 1.80 -10.10 -36.22
C TRP A 122 0.95 -11.32 -36.52
N GLY A 123 -0.14 -11.58 -35.80
CA GLY A 123 -0.97 -12.76 -36.09
C GLY A 123 -2.15 -12.99 -35.16
N ASP A 124 -2.26 -12.19 -34.11
CA ASP A 124 -3.48 -12.01 -33.35
C ASP A 124 -4.20 -10.75 -33.85
N THR A 125 -5.40 -10.89 -34.42
CA THR A 125 -6.20 -9.74 -34.89
C THR A 125 -6.93 -9.01 -33.76
N TRP A 126 -6.91 -9.53 -32.53
CA TRP A 126 -7.51 -8.94 -31.34
C TRP A 126 -8.94 -8.40 -31.56
N ASN A 127 -9.85 -9.28 -31.97
CA ASN A 127 -11.25 -8.95 -32.32
C ASN A 127 -11.44 -7.89 -33.44
N MET A 128 -10.38 -7.48 -34.14
CA MET A 128 -10.43 -6.52 -35.26
C MET A 128 -10.36 -7.27 -36.59
N SER A 129 -11.53 -7.65 -37.11
CA SER A 129 -11.64 -8.45 -38.35
C SER A 129 -11.01 -7.79 -39.59
N TYR A 130 -10.84 -6.47 -39.59
CA TYR A 130 -10.19 -5.74 -40.69
C TYR A 130 -8.65 -5.74 -40.60
N ALA A 131 -8.05 -6.09 -39.46
CA ALA A 131 -6.60 -5.96 -39.25
C ALA A 131 -5.78 -6.76 -40.29
N ALA A 132 -6.28 -7.94 -40.69
CA ALA A 132 -5.63 -8.76 -41.71
C ALA A 132 -5.83 -8.23 -43.15
N ASN A 133 -6.88 -7.45 -43.40
CA ASN A 133 -7.34 -7.14 -44.76
C ASN A 133 -7.22 -5.66 -45.15
N SER A 134 -6.96 -4.77 -44.19
CA SER A 134 -6.88 -3.33 -44.46
C SER A 134 -5.47 -2.90 -44.86
N ALA A 135 -5.37 -2.16 -45.95
CA ALA A 135 -4.15 -1.47 -46.37
C ALA A 135 -3.85 -0.21 -45.55
N ASP A 136 -4.80 0.25 -44.71
CA ASP A 136 -4.62 1.41 -43.85
C ASP A 136 -3.77 1.09 -42.59
N LEU A 137 -3.54 -0.20 -42.29
CA LEU A 137 -2.55 -0.61 -41.30
C LEU A 137 -1.15 -0.43 -41.91
N HIS A 138 -0.28 0.29 -41.21
CA HIS A 138 1.10 0.50 -41.63
C HIS A 138 2.03 -0.27 -40.71
N LEU A 139 2.14 -1.59 -40.91
CA LEU A 139 3.00 -2.47 -40.13
C LEU A 139 4.24 -2.78 -40.96
N TYR A 140 5.27 -1.95 -40.81
CA TYR A 140 6.39 -1.91 -41.73
C TYR A 140 7.66 -2.48 -41.11
N GLU A 141 8.42 -3.19 -41.93
CA GLU A 141 9.78 -3.62 -41.66
C GLU A 141 10.71 -3.01 -42.73
N TYR A 142 11.97 -2.72 -42.39
CA TYR A 142 12.96 -2.24 -43.36
C TYR A 142 14.37 -2.60 -42.93
N LYS A 143 15.06 -3.44 -43.69
CA LYS A 143 16.49 -3.80 -43.46
C LYS A 143 16.80 -4.20 -42.01
N ASN A 144 15.86 -4.86 -41.34
CA ASN A 144 16.12 -5.46 -40.02
C ASN A 144 17.10 -6.64 -40.17
N THR A 145 17.91 -6.86 -39.14
CA THR A 145 18.94 -7.89 -39.09
C THR A 145 18.72 -8.84 -37.90
N GLY A 146 19.50 -9.91 -37.81
CA GLY A 146 19.37 -10.92 -36.75
C GLY A 146 18.44 -12.09 -37.07
N PRO A 147 18.42 -13.15 -36.25
CA PRO A 147 17.67 -14.38 -36.55
C PRO A 147 16.15 -14.18 -36.61
N GLY A 148 15.60 -13.22 -35.88
CA GLY A 148 14.17 -12.89 -35.91
C GLY A 148 13.72 -12.11 -37.15
N ALA A 149 14.66 -11.68 -37.99
CA ALA A 149 14.38 -10.88 -39.19
C ALA A 149 13.92 -11.70 -40.40
N ASP A 150 13.90 -13.04 -40.34
CA ASP A 150 13.31 -13.85 -41.41
C ASP A 150 11.81 -13.55 -41.56
N ARG A 151 11.43 -13.06 -42.75
CA ARG A 151 10.07 -12.63 -43.07
C ARG A 151 9.25 -13.71 -43.79
N THR A 152 9.83 -14.86 -44.12
CA THR A 152 9.21 -15.93 -44.94
C THR A 152 7.86 -16.39 -44.38
N ASN A 153 7.70 -16.32 -43.05
CA ASN A 153 6.51 -16.80 -42.34
C ASN A 153 5.68 -15.68 -41.69
N ARG A 154 5.93 -14.40 -42.03
CA ARG A 154 5.11 -13.28 -41.54
C ARG A 154 3.63 -13.49 -41.90
N ALA A 155 2.72 -13.03 -41.05
CA ALA A 155 1.30 -13.16 -41.36
C ALA A 155 0.94 -12.47 -42.69
N ALA A 156 0.04 -13.09 -43.45
CA ALA A 156 -0.41 -12.58 -44.74
C ALA A 156 -1.42 -11.43 -44.58
N TRP A 157 -1.04 -10.37 -43.86
CA TRP A 157 -1.88 -9.19 -43.64
C TRP A 157 -1.55 -8.12 -44.68
N VAL A 158 -2.58 -7.48 -45.26
CA VAL A 158 -2.41 -6.49 -46.34
C VAL A 158 -1.53 -5.31 -45.91
N GLY A 159 -1.64 -4.87 -44.65
CA GLY A 159 -0.85 -3.78 -44.08
C GLY A 159 0.54 -4.16 -43.56
N LEU A 160 0.91 -5.45 -43.57
CA LEU A 160 2.21 -5.96 -43.09
C LEU A 160 3.16 -6.19 -44.26
N ARG A 161 4.19 -5.37 -44.41
CA ARG A 161 5.13 -5.49 -45.54
C ARG A 161 6.50 -4.85 -45.27
N GLU A 162 7.45 -5.15 -46.15
CA GLU A 162 8.65 -4.31 -46.25
C GLU A 162 8.31 -3.03 -46.98
N ILE A 163 8.92 -1.95 -46.53
CA ILE A 163 8.95 -0.72 -47.30
C ILE A 163 10.22 -0.66 -48.16
N SER A 164 10.14 0.06 -49.27
CA SER A 164 11.28 0.31 -50.16
C SER A 164 12.26 1.34 -49.60
N ASP A 165 13.45 1.41 -50.17
CA ASP A 165 14.45 2.43 -49.83
C ASP A 165 13.89 3.86 -49.96
N GLU A 166 13.06 4.13 -50.97
CA GLU A 166 12.42 5.44 -51.21
C GLU A 166 11.40 5.77 -50.10
N GLU A 167 10.58 4.80 -49.70
CA GLU A 167 9.61 4.97 -48.62
C GLU A 167 10.28 5.17 -47.26
N ALA A 168 11.42 4.50 -47.03
CA ALA A 168 12.20 4.63 -45.81
C ALA A 168 12.76 6.05 -45.61
N LEU A 169 12.98 6.83 -46.69
CA LEU A 169 13.34 8.26 -46.61
C LEU A 169 12.24 9.10 -45.94
N GLY A 170 11.02 8.59 -45.83
CA GLY A 170 9.90 9.20 -45.12
C GLY A 170 9.94 9.05 -43.59
N TYR A 171 10.82 8.21 -43.05
CA TYR A 171 10.86 7.84 -41.63
C TYR A 171 12.08 8.42 -40.88
N THR A 172 12.36 9.72 -41.08
CA THR A 172 13.35 10.46 -40.28
C THR A 172 12.70 11.08 -39.05
N VAL A 173 13.50 11.39 -38.01
CA VAL A 173 13.00 12.06 -36.79
C VAL A 173 12.22 13.33 -37.14
N GLN A 174 12.77 14.17 -38.03
CA GLN A 174 12.16 15.44 -38.45
C GLN A 174 10.82 15.26 -39.18
N LYS A 175 10.65 14.17 -39.93
CA LYS A 175 9.40 13.91 -40.67
C LYS A 175 8.35 13.26 -39.79
N VAL A 176 8.74 12.28 -38.98
CA VAL A 176 7.83 11.53 -38.12
C VAL A 176 7.32 12.40 -36.98
N LEU A 177 8.20 13.16 -36.33
CA LEU A 177 7.86 14.06 -35.23
C LEU A 177 7.61 15.49 -35.71
N ALA A 178 7.29 15.70 -36.99
CA ALA A 178 6.93 17.01 -37.51
C ALA A 178 5.67 17.57 -36.81
N GLY A 179 5.63 18.89 -36.61
CA GLY A 179 4.48 19.59 -36.06
C GLY A 179 4.55 21.09 -36.34
N SER A 180 3.46 21.81 -36.05
CA SER A 180 3.34 23.25 -36.33
C SER A 180 4.20 24.14 -35.42
N ASP A 181 4.80 23.56 -34.38
CA ASP A 181 5.65 24.27 -33.40
C ASP A 181 7.14 24.25 -33.76
N GLY A 182 7.53 23.59 -34.85
CA GLY A 182 8.93 23.49 -35.24
C GLY A 182 9.79 22.64 -34.31
N TRP A 183 9.18 21.78 -33.48
CA TRP A 183 9.91 20.92 -32.56
C TRP A 183 10.83 19.94 -33.32
N ASP A 184 12.14 20.10 -33.14
CA ASP A 184 13.16 19.14 -33.56
C ASP A 184 13.86 18.55 -32.32
N PRO A 185 13.39 17.42 -31.78
CA PRO A 185 13.99 16.84 -30.59
C PRO A 185 15.40 16.28 -30.82
N SER A 186 15.85 16.16 -32.07
CA SER A 186 17.25 15.81 -32.36
C SER A 186 18.19 17.03 -32.34
N ALA A 187 17.63 18.25 -32.36
CA ALA A 187 18.36 19.50 -32.26
C ALA A 187 18.25 20.18 -30.88
N GLU A 188 17.31 19.75 -30.03
CA GLU A 188 17.21 20.24 -28.65
C GLU A 188 18.43 19.81 -27.83
N SER A 189 19.12 20.77 -27.21
CA SER A 189 20.22 20.48 -26.30
C SER A 189 19.69 19.64 -25.14
N HIS A 190 20.29 18.48 -24.93
CA HIS A 190 19.96 17.59 -23.83
C HIS A 190 20.06 18.37 -22.50
N LEU A 191 19.19 18.05 -21.52
CA LEU A 191 19.24 18.62 -20.16
C LEU A 191 20.57 18.31 -19.44
N VAL A 192 21.33 17.38 -20.01
CA VAL A 192 22.64 16.88 -19.61
C VAL A 192 23.56 17.01 -20.83
N THR A 193 24.70 17.69 -20.73
CA THR A 193 25.65 17.76 -21.85
C THR A 193 26.17 16.37 -22.20
N ASN A 194 26.06 15.96 -23.46
CA ASN A 194 26.65 14.72 -23.96
C ASN A 194 27.92 15.02 -24.73
N TYR A 195 28.96 14.23 -24.46
CA TYR A 195 30.25 14.31 -25.12
C TYR A 195 30.48 13.01 -25.89
N ASP A 196 30.68 13.12 -27.20
CA ASP A 196 31.08 11.98 -28.02
C ASP A 196 32.61 11.94 -28.11
N TRP A 197 33.20 10.77 -27.89
CA TRP A 197 34.63 10.56 -28.08
C TRP A 197 34.96 10.59 -29.57
N VAL A 198 35.75 11.57 -29.99
CA VAL A 198 36.20 11.75 -31.38
C VAL A 198 37.62 11.25 -31.61
N GLY A 199 38.36 10.97 -30.53
CA GLY A 199 39.72 10.42 -30.57
C GLY A 199 40.79 11.41 -31.06
N GLY A 200 42.04 11.23 -30.58
CA GLY A 200 43.17 12.11 -30.92
C GLY A 200 44.49 11.34 -31.04
N THR A 201 45.25 11.61 -32.11
CA THR A 201 46.41 10.84 -32.60
C THR A 201 47.66 10.74 -31.69
N ALA A 202 47.62 11.16 -30.41
CA ALA A 202 48.79 11.13 -29.53
C ALA A 202 48.55 10.82 -28.04
N ASN A 203 47.33 11.01 -27.51
CA ASN A 203 47.02 10.80 -26.09
C ASN A 203 45.58 10.30 -25.96
N ASN A 204 45.39 9.08 -25.47
CA ASN A 204 44.08 8.45 -25.28
C ASN A 204 43.50 8.63 -23.85
N SER A 205 44.14 9.46 -23.02
CA SER A 205 43.62 9.78 -21.68
C SER A 205 42.23 10.40 -21.79
N TRP A 206 41.28 9.94 -20.97
CA TRP A 206 39.93 10.51 -20.94
C TRP A 206 39.91 11.99 -20.54
N ARG A 207 40.98 12.50 -19.90
CA ARG A 207 41.16 13.93 -19.55
C ARG A 207 41.55 14.81 -20.72
N ALA A 208 41.86 14.25 -21.88
CA ALA A 208 42.19 15.05 -23.06
C ALA A 208 40.90 15.67 -23.62
N ALA A 209 40.59 16.91 -23.20
CA ALA A 209 39.40 17.66 -23.64
C ALA A 209 39.23 17.72 -25.18
N VAL A 210 40.34 17.63 -25.92
CA VAL A 210 40.37 17.61 -27.40
C VAL A 210 39.84 16.31 -28.01
N ASN A 211 39.73 15.24 -27.23
CA ASN A 211 39.22 13.94 -27.67
C ASN A 211 37.70 13.82 -27.50
N TRP A 212 37.05 14.82 -26.93
CA TRP A 212 35.61 14.88 -26.74
C TRP A 212 34.98 15.93 -27.67
N ASN A 213 33.75 15.69 -28.09
CA ASN A 213 32.93 16.63 -28.84
C ASN A 213 31.58 16.81 -28.13
N PRO A 214 31.23 18.03 -27.65
CA PRO A 214 32.02 19.27 -27.75
C PRO A 214 33.35 19.19 -26.99
N ALA A 215 34.33 20.00 -27.38
CA ALA A 215 35.65 20.00 -26.74
C ALA A 215 35.53 20.39 -25.25
N GLY A 216 35.87 19.46 -24.36
CA GLY A 216 35.69 19.58 -22.91
C GLY A 216 35.90 18.22 -22.24
N ILE A 217 36.05 18.20 -20.92
CA ILE A 217 36.08 16.94 -20.16
C ILE A 217 34.68 16.75 -19.58
N PRO A 218 33.99 15.62 -19.82
CA PRO A 218 32.69 15.34 -19.24
C PRO A 218 32.73 15.43 -17.70
N ALA A 219 31.83 16.22 -17.12
CA ALA A 219 31.74 16.49 -15.69
C ALA A 219 30.58 15.73 -15.01
N ASN A 220 30.45 15.90 -13.69
CA ASN A 220 29.37 15.30 -12.92
C ASN A 220 28.00 15.77 -13.40
N GLY A 221 27.09 14.81 -13.64
CA GLY A 221 25.80 15.05 -14.24
C GLY A 221 25.84 15.18 -15.76
N GLU A 222 27.00 14.95 -16.40
CA GLU A 222 27.22 14.86 -17.85
C GLU A 222 27.41 13.40 -18.29
N SER A 223 27.37 13.13 -19.60
CA SER A 223 27.65 11.78 -20.14
C SER A 223 28.69 11.79 -21.24
N GLY A 224 29.62 10.85 -21.19
CA GLY A 224 30.62 10.60 -22.23
C GLY A 224 30.32 9.31 -22.99
N THR A 225 30.19 9.37 -24.31
CA THR A 225 29.98 8.19 -25.16
C THR A 225 31.22 7.86 -25.96
N VAL A 226 31.68 6.61 -25.90
CA VAL A 226 32.74 6.06 -26.73
C VAL A 226 32.14 4.98 -27.62
N ASP A 227 32.11 5.23 -28.93
CA ASP A 227 31.48 4.37 -29.93
C ASP A 227 32.49 3.94 -30.99
N GLY A 228 32.60 2.63 -31.23
CA GLY A 228 33.55 2.05 -32.17
C GLY A 228 34.85 1.65 -31.50
N SER A 229 35.82 1.16 -32.28
CA SER A 229 37.08 0.58 -31.80
C SER A 229 38.11 1.60 -31.29
N PHE A 230 37.67 2.57 -30.48
CA PHE A 230 38.54 3.51 -29.78
C PHE A 230 39.00 2.93 -28.45
N THR A 231 40.25 3.24 -28.08
CA THR A 231 40.76 3.02 -26.73
C THR A 231 40.74 4.32 -25.96
N ILE A 232 40.11 4.31 -24.79
CA ILE A 232 40.15 5.37 -23.80
C ILE A 232 40.89 4.87 -22.56
N VAL A 233 41.80 5.70 -22.02
CA VAL A 233 42.67 5.32 -20.91
C VAL A 233 42.27 6.06 -19.63
N ALA A 234 42.02 5.29 -18.57
CA ALA A 234 41.89 5.77 -17.19
C ALA A 234 43.19 5.48 -16.44
N ASP A 235 43.94 6.51 -16.07
CA ASP A 235 45.34 6.42 -15.64
C ASP A 235 45.52 6.98 -14.22
N GLY A 236 44.69 6.50 -13.29
CA GLY A 236 44.80 6.85 -11.87
C GLY A 236 43.76 7.87 -11.38
N ASP A 237 42.62 7.98 -12.07
CA ASP A 237 41.72 9.12 -11.93
C ASP A 237 40.23 8.79 -11.75
N THR A 238 39.50 9.78 -11.24
CA THR A 238 38.04 9.79 -11.16
C THR A 238 37.44 10.38 -12.43
N MET A 239 36.76 9.54 -13.21
CA MET A 239 35.85 9.97 -14.28
C MET A 239 34.60 10.51 -13.61
N GLU A 240 34.35 11.83 -13.68
CA GLU A 240 33.24 12.47 -12.96
C GLU A 240 31.87 12.24 -13.63
N ALA A 241 31.87 11.89 -14.91
CA ALA A 241 30.68 11.66 -15.73
C ALA A 241 30.33 10.17 -15.86
N ASP A 242 29.08 9.91 -16.27
CA ASP A 242 28.67 8.58 -16.69
C ASP A 242 29.31 8.25 -18.05
N LEU A 243 29.90 7.06 -18.17
CA LEU A 243 30.56 6.61 -19.40
C LEU A 243 29.74 5.54 -20.11
N VAL A 244 29.54 5.69 -21.42
CA VAL A 244 28.87 4.71 -22.28
C VAL A 244 29.86 4.16 -23.29
N LEU A 245 30.19 2.88 -23.19
CA LEU A 245 31.07 2.16 -24.11
C LEU A 245 30.25 1.28 -25.04
N LYS A 246 30.43 1.41 -26.35
CA LYS A 246 29.72 0.56 -27.31
C LYS A 246 30.52 0.22 -28.57
N ASN A 247 30.11 -0.84 -29.25
CA ASN A 247 30.61 -1.25 -30.57
C ASN A 247 32.13 -1.44 -30.66
N GLY A 248 32.71 -2.15 -29.68
CA GLY A 248 34.13 -2.48 -29.65
C GLY A 248 35.02 -1.44 -28.99
N ALA A 249 34.44 -0.42 -28.34
CA ALA A 249 35.19 0.52 -27.51
C ALA A 249 35.96 -0.21 -26.40
N ILE A 250 37.13 0.29 -26.05
CA ILE A 250 38.01 -0.28 -25.04
C ILE A 250 38.25 0.77 -23.96
N LEU A 251 37.83 0.49 -22.73
CA LEU A 251 38.29 1.22 -21.54
C LEU A 251 39.51 0.49 -20.97
N GLU A 252 40.69 1.08 -21.14
CA GLU A 252 41.93 0.60 -20.54
C GLU A 252 42.15 1.25 -19.18
N ILE A 253 42.19 0.44 -18.11
CA ILE A 253 42.55 0.90 -16.76
C ILE A 253 44.07 0.74 -16.59
N GLY A 254 44.80 1.85 -16.72
CA GLY A 254 46.26 1.91 -16.59
C GLY A 254 46.75 2.03 -15.14
N ALA A 255 45.93 2.64 -14.26
CA ALA A 255 46.17 2.71 -12.82
C ALA A 255 44.84 2.82 -12.06
N ASN A 256 44.87 2.77 -10.72
CA ASN A 256 43.68 2.77 -9.86
C ASN A 256 42.72 3.92 -10.18
N SER A 257 41.54 3.62 -10.68
CA SER A 257 40.60 4.61 -11.22
C SER A 257 39.17 4.40 -10.72
N THR A 258 38.31 5.39 -10.91
CA THR A 258 36.91 5.37 -10.44
C THR A 258 35.99 6.01 -11.48
N ALA A 259 34.77 5.48 -11.63
CA ALA A 259 33.68 6.13 -12.37
C ALA A 259 32.36 6.01 -11.59
N PRO A 260 31.44 7.00 -11.63
CA PRO A 260 30.12 6.87 -11.01
C PRO A 260 29.33 5.73 -11.65
N TYR A 261 29.41 5.62 -12.98
CA TYR A 261 28.69 4.63 -13.77
C TYR A 261 29.37 4.39 -15.12
N VAL A 262 29.50 3.12 -15.51
CA VAL A 262 29.94 2.70 -16.84
C VAL A 262 28.90 1.76 -17.44
N SER A 263 28.27 2.16 -18.54
CA SER A 263 27.39 1.31 -19.34
C SER A 263 28.20 0.68 -20.47
N VAL A 264 28.09 -0.65 -20.65
CA VAL A 264 28.89 -1.40 -21.62
C VAL A 264 28.00 -2.21 -22.56
N ALA A 265 28.13 -1.98 -23.87
CA ALA A 265 27.38 -2.68 -24.92
C ALA A 265 28.30 -3.20 -26.03
N ALA A 266 28.65 -4.49 -26.01
CA ALA A 266 29.59 -5.10 -26.95
C ALA A 266 30.95 -4.38 -26.96
N ALA A 267 31.51 -4.16 -25.77
CA ALA A 267 32.73 -3.39 -25.55
C ALA A 267 33.65 -4.07 -24.53
N HIS A 268 34.88 -3.59 -24.45
CA HIS A 268 35.96 -4.20 -23.68
C HIS A 268 36.39 -3.34 -22.50
N ILE A 269 36.73 -4.00 -21.39
CA ILE A 269 37.53 -3.42 -20.32
C ILE A 269 38.85 -4.19 -20.27
N SER A 270 39.96 -3.46 -20.34
CA SER A 270 41.31 -4.02 -20.29
C SER A 270 42.13 -3.37 -19.18
N THR A 271 43.27 -3.96 -18.87
CA THR A 271 44.29 -3.33 -18.02
C THR A 271 45.67 -3.46 -18.62
N SER A 272 46.49 -2.43 -18.44
CA SER A 272 47.90 -2.39 -18.85
C SER A 272 48.88 -2.55 -17.67
N ALA A 273 48.38 -2.55 -16.44
CA ALA A 273 49.09 -2.86 -15.20
C ALA A 273 48.12 -3.45 -14.16
N ASP A 274 48.65 -3.85 -13.00
CA ASP A 274 47.79 -4.21 -11.87
C ASP A 274 47.04 -2.97 -11.38
N ALA A 275 45.70 -3.02 -11.32
CA ALA A 275 44.88 -1.86 -11.04
C ALA A 275 43.57 -2.20 -10.32
N VAL A 276 43.00 -1.20 -9.65
CA VAL A 276 41.69 -1.23 -9.00
C VAL A 276 40.72 -0.32 -9.75
N PHE A 277 39.49 -0.78 -9.97
CA PHE A 277 38.41 0.02 -10.51
C PHE A 277 37.23 0.09 -9.54
N ASN A 278 36.80 1.29 -9.19
CA ASN A 278 35.66 1.54 -8.29
C ASN A 278 34.47 2.14 -9.06
N GLY A 279 33.24 1.90 -8.59
CA GLY A 279 32.06 2.50 -9.20
C GLY A 279 30.88 1.54 -9.42
N LYS A 280 30.20 1.73 -10.55
CA LYS A 280 29.18 0.81 -11.05
C LYS A 280 29.43 0.48 -12.52
N ILE A 281 29.26 -0.78 -12.89
CA ILE A 281 29.34 -1.22 -14.29
C ILE A 281 28.03 -1.92 -14.64
N ALA A 282 27.32 -1.43 -15.65
CA ALA A 282 26.08 -2.01 -16.13
C ALA A 282 26.26 -2.64 -17.52
N THR A 283 25.78 -3.86 -17.66
CA THR A 283 25.81 -4.58 -18.95
C THR A 283 24.56 -4.29 -19.78
N LYS A 284 24.72 -3.74 -20.98
CA LYS A 284 23.65 -3.49 -21.97
C LYS A 284 23.72 -4.43 -23.19
N ASP A 285 24.83 -5.14 -23.35
CA ASP A 285 25.02 -6.31 -24.21
C ASP A 285 26.21 -7.09 -23.60
N SER A 286 27.07 -7.72 -24.38
CA SER A 286 28.28 -8.36 -23.84
C SER A 286 29.31 -7.35 -23.32
N ILE A 287 29.89 -7.66 -22.16
CA ILE A 287 31.12 -7.04 -21.66
C ILE A 287 32.26 -8.05 -21.75
N VAL A 288 33.39 -7.62 -22.30
CA VAL A 288 34.59 -8.44 -22.40
C VAL A 288 35.69 -7.87 -21.51
N PHE A 289 36.05 -8.60 -20.46
CA PHE A 289 37.25 -8.31 -19.68
C PHE A 289 38.46 -8.95 -20.36
N SER A 290 39.22 -8.15 -21.12
CA SER A 290 40.45 -8.54 -21.81
C SER A 290 41.66 -8.17 -20.96
N VAL A 291 41.95 -9.00 -19.95
CA VAL A 291 42.87 -8.65 -18.87
C VAL A 291 44.09 -9.58 -18.86
N ASN A 292 45.29 -8.99 -18.97
CA ASN A 292 46.57 -9.69 -18.92
C ASN A 292 47.35 -9.47 -17.61
N HIS A 293 46.90 -8.52 -16.79
CA HIS A 293 47.42 -8.19 -15.44
C HIS A 293 46.36 -8.52 -14.36
N GLU A 294 46.48 -8.02 -13.14
CA GLU A 294 45.40 -8.11 -12.13
C GLU A 294 44.48 -6.86 -12.19
N LEU A 295 43.18 -7.06 -12.41
CA LEU A 295 42.16 -6.02 -12.28
C LEU A 295 41.25 -6.34 -11.10
N THR A 296 41.29 -5.52 -10.04
CA THR A 296 40.34 -5.63 -8.94
C THR A 296 39.15 -4.70 -9.15
N LEU A 297 37.96 -5.27 -9.23
CA LEU A 297 36.71 -4.55 -9.33
C LEU A 297 36.09 -4.40 -7.93
N ASN A 298 36.21 -3.18 -7.39
CA ASN A 298 35.33 -2.70 -6.30
C ASN A 298 34.06 -2.05 -6.87
N ALA A 299 33.84 -2.18 -8.17
CA ALA A 299 32.66 -1.69 -8.84
C ALA A 299 31.55 -2.74 -8.77
N VAL A 300 30.33 -2.30 -8.44
CA VAL A 300 29.15 -3.17 -8.45
C VAL A 300 28.74 -3.44 -9.90
N LEU A 301 28.65 -4.71 -10.25
CA LEU A 301 28.15 -5.19 -11.54
C LEU A 301 26.62 -5.28 -11.50
N THR A 302 25.96 -4.80 -12.56
CA THR A 302 24.51 -4.97 -12.76
C THR A 302 24.18 -5.36 -14.21
N GLY A 303 22.99 -5.91 -14.38
CA GLY A 303 22.45 -6.29 -15.69
C GLY A 303 22.38 -7.79 -15.91
N VAL A 304 21.88 -8.16 -17.08
CA VAL A 304 21.47 -9.54 -17.42
C VAL A 304 22.27 -10.14 -18.57
N HIS A 305 23.25 -9.40 -19.09
CA HIS A 305 23.97 -9.77 -20.30
C HIS A 305 25.32 -10.41 -20.00
N ARG A 306 25.90 -11.03 -21.02
CA ARG A 306 27.07 -11.90 -20.86
C ARG A 306 28.32 -11.13 -20.42
N LEU A 307 28.97 -11.63 -19.38
CA LEU A 307 30.33 -11.25 -19.00
C LEU A 307 31.31 -12.30 -19.52
N ILE A 308 32.30 -11.88 -20.29
CA ILE A 308 33.35 -12.75 -20.84
C ILE A 308 34.70 -12.35 -20.25
N LYS A 309 35.33 -13.26 -19.52
CA LYS A 309 36.71 -13.11 -19.05
C LYS A 309 37.67 -13.82 -20.01
N THR A 310 38.61 -13.06 -20.56
CA THR A 310 39.67 -13.50 -21.48
C THR A 310 41.01 -12.85 -21.08
N GLY A 311 42.12 -13.26 -21.72
CA GLY A 311 43.46 -12.84 -21.38
C GLY A 311 44.01 -13.59 -20.16
N ARG A 312 45.33 -13.69 -20.07
CA ARG A 312 46.01 -14.58 -19.11
C ARG A 312 46.04 -14.05 -17.68
N GLY A 313 45.60 -12.81 -17.48
CA GLY A 313 45.57 -12.14 -16.18
C GLY A 313 44.37 -12.54 -15.33
N LYS A 314 44.21 -11.83 -14.22
CA LYS A 314 43.19 -12.07 -13.20
C LYS A 314 42.21 -10.90 -13.14
N VAL A 315 40.92 -11.21 -13.06
CA VAL A 315 39.89 -10.24 -12.64
C VAL A 315 39.38 -10.65 -11.26
N VAL A 316 39.41 -9.73 -10.30
CA VAL A 316 38.92 -9.93 -8.94
C VAL A 316 37.58 -9.21 -8.80
N LEU A 317 36.52 -9.94 -8.44
CA LEU A 317 35.22 -9.40 -8.10
C LEU A 317 35.15 -9.19 -6.58
N ASN A 318 35.23 -7.92 -6.16
CA ASN A 318 35.40 -7.51 -4.76
C ASN A 318 34.23 -6.64 -4.28
N SER A 319 33.01 -7.00 -4.67
CA SER A 319 31.76 -6.30 -4.33
C SER A 319 30.58 -7.27 -4.40
N ASP A 320 29.50 -6.96 -3.70
CA ASP A 320 28.22 -7.68 -3.83
C ASP A 320 27.56 -7.33 -5.15
N ASN A 321 27.40 -8.34 -6.01
CA ASN A 321 26.82 -8.23 -7.35
C ASN A 321 25.48 -8.98 -7.44
N SER A 322 24.71 -9.07 -6.35
CA SER A 322 23.43 -9.79 -6.29
C SER A 322 22.36 -9.35 -7.29
N ASP A 323 22.51 -8.15 -7.87
CA ASP A 323 21.66 -7.59 -8.94
C ASP A 323 22.13 -7.93 -10.36
N PHE A 324 23.28 -8.60 -10.51
CA PHE A 324 23.76 -9.14 -11.78
C PHE A 324 23.27 -10.59 -11.95
N SER A 325 22.73 -10.91 -13.13
CA SER A 325 22.21 -12.25 -13.45
C SER A 325 22.61 -12.75 -14.84
N GLY A 326 23.50 -12.03 -15.52
CA GLY A 326 23.99 -12.43 -16.83
C GLY A 326 24.94 -13.62 -16.77
N GLN A 327 25.04 -14.38 -17.87
CA GLN A 327 25.97 -15.51 -17.95
C GLN A 327 27.43 -15.03 -17.80
N ILE A 328 28.19 -15.68 -16.91
CA ILE A 328 29.63 -15.48 -16.76
C ILE A 328 30.35 -16.59 -17.52
N ARG A 329 31.22 -16.23 -18.45
CA ARG A 329 32.10 -17.18 -19.17
C ARG A 329 33.55 -16.83 -18.90
N VAL A 330 34.27 -17.75 -18.26
CA VAL A 330 35.72 -17.63 -18.04
C VAL A 330 36.43 -18.46 -19.11
N LEU A 331 36.96 -17.79 -20.14
CA LEU A 331 37.58 -18.45 -21.30
C LEU A 331 39.11 -18.58 -21.17
N GLU A 332 39.77 -17.62 -20.53
CA GLU A 332 41.22 -17.64 -20.28
C GLU A 332 41.56 -16.85 -19.00
N GLY A 333 42.61 -17.29 -18.30
CA GLY A 333 43.10 -16.66 -17.07
C GLY A 333 42.22 -16.97 -15.86
N THR A 334 42.23 -16.08 -14.87
CA THR A 334 41.55 -16.29 -13.58
C THR A 334 40.41 -15.29 -13.38
N LEU A 335 39.25 -15.76 -12.94
CA LEU A 335 38.20 -14.96 -12.29
C LEU A 335 38.19 -15.30 -10.80
N ASP A 336 38.34 -14.29 -9.95
CA ASP A 336 38.57 -14.42 -8.50
C ASP A 336 37.41 -13.75 -7.74
N ALA A 337 36.53 -14.55 -7.12
CA ALA A 337 35.33 -14.11 -6.42
C ALA A 337 35.58 -14.05 -4.90
N ARG A 338 35.62 -12.84 -4.33
CA ARG A 338 36.11 -12.62 -2.95
C ARG A 338 35.04 -12.31 -1.91
N GLU A 339 33.95 -11.65 -2.31
CA GLU A 339 32.89 -11.18 -1.42
C GLU A 339 31.62 -12.01 -1.57
N ASP A 340 30.72 -11.92 -0.59
CA ASP A 340 29.36 -12.44 -0.67
C ASP A 340 28.64 -11.81 -1.89
N GLY A 341 27.90 -12.62 -2.65
CA GLY A 341 27.18 -12.17 -3.84
C GLY A 341 28.06 -11.76 -5.03
N SER A 342 29.38 -11.94 -4.97
CA SER A 342 30.30 -11.42 -6.02
C SER A 342 30.12 -12.02 -7.42
N LEU A 343 29.59 -13.24 -7.55
CA LEU A 343 29.21 -13.81 -8.86
C LEU A 343 27.76 -13.50 -9.25
N GLY A 344 27.00 -12.82 -8.38
CA GLY A 344 25.58 -12.53 -8.57
C GLY A 344 24.72 -13.80 -8.64
N LYS A 345 23.62 -13.72 -9.39
CA LYS A 345 22.70 -14.83 -9.67
C LYS A 345 23.05 -15.57 -10.97
N SER A 346 24.30 -15.46 -11.39
CA SER A 346 24.77 -15.84 -12.72
C SER A 346 24.92 -17.34 -12.89
N GLU A 347 24.58 -17.83 -14.08
CA GLU A 347 25.16 -19.09 -14.56
C GLU A 347 26.65 -18.88 -14.84
N VAL A 348 27.49 -19.79 -14.37
CA VAL A 348 28.95 -19.67 -14.52
C VAL A 348 29.49 -20.83 -15.33
N GLU A 349 30.18 -20.51 -16.43
CA GLU A 349 30.89 -21.43 -17.30
C GLU A 349 32.41 -21.21 -17.19
N VAL A 350 33.15 -22.26 -16.86
CA VAL A 350 34.63 -22.22 -16.79
C VAL A 350 35.23 -23.08 -17.89
N GLY A 351 35.83 -22.43 -18.89
CA GLY A 351 36.41 -23.06 -20.06
C GLY A 351 37.77 -23.73 -19.81
N ILE A 352 38.21 -24.53 -20.78
CA ILE A 352 39.48 -25.27 -20.73
C ILE A 352 40.65 -24.32 -20.53
N GLY A 353 41.48 -24.56 -19.50
CA GLY A 353 42.65 -23.74 -19.17
C GLY A 353 42.34 -22.46 -18.38
N ALA A 354 41.08 -22.21 -18.04
CA ALA A 354 40.67 -21.10 -17.18
C ALA A 354 40.51 -21.52 -15.72
N ILE A 355 40.56 -20.53 -14.82
CA ILE A 355 40.48 -20.71 -13.38
C ILE A 355 39.34 -19.87 -12.80
N LEU A 356 38.47 -20.50 -12.00
CA LEU A 356 37.54 -19.80 -11.11
C LEU A 356 38.00 -20.00 -9.67
N ALA A 357 38.37 -18.92 -8.99
CA ALA A 357 38.72 -18.92 -7.57
C ALA A 357 37.57 -18.36 -6.72
N VAL A 358 37.25 -19.01 -5.60
CA VAL A 358 36.17 -18.59 -4.70
C VAL A 358 36.65 -18.58 -3.25
N HIS A 359 36.41 -17.46 -2.55
CA HIS A 359 36.88 -17.24 -1.18
C HIS A 359 35.78 -17.04 -0.13
N SER A 360 34.52 -16.86 -0.53
CA SER A 360 33.37 -16.87 0.39
C SER A 360 32.31 -17.89 -0.04
N SER A 361 31.66 -18.52 0.94
CA SER A 361 30.61 -19.52 0.69
C SER A 361 29.36 -18.96 0.03
N ASN A 362 29.11 -17.65 0.20
CA ASN A 362 27.97 -16.96 -0.39
C ASN A 362 28.34 -16.18 -1.65
N SER A 363 29.55 -16.33 -2.19
CA SER A 363 29.92 -15.68 -3.47
C SER A 363 29.11 -16.22 -4.65
N PHE A 364 28.59 -17.44 -4.54
CA PHE A 364 27.82 -18.15 -5.56
C PHE A 364 26.37 -18.34 -5.10
N TYR A 365 25.40 -17.97 -5.93
CA TYR A 365 23.98 -18.16 -5.61
C TYR A 365 23.62 -19.64 -5.60
N SER A 366 23.04 -20.12 -4.49
CA SER A 366 22.73 -21.55 -4.30
C SER A 366 21.74 -22.13 -5.32
N GLY A 367 20.96 -21.28 -5.99
CA GLY A 367 20.04 -21.66 -7.07
C GLY A 367 20.67 -21.65 -8.47
N ALA A 368 21.91 -21.17 -8.64
CA ALA A 368 22.54 -21.01 -9.96
C ALA A 368 23.14 -22.32 -10.51
N ARG A 369 23.42 -22.34 -11.81
CA ARG A 369 24.08 -23.45 -12.52
C ARG A 369 25.59 -23.20 -12.63
N LEU A 370 26.38 -24.21 -12.28
CA LEU A 370 27.83 -24.23 -12.49
C LEU A 370 28.21 -25.24 -13.58
N GLU A 371 28.86 -24.80 -14.66
CA GLU A 371 29.38 -25.65 -15.73
C GLU A 371 30.90 -25.50 -15.87
N VAL A 372 31.60 -26.64 -15.86
CA VAL A 372 33.06 -26.68 -15.98
C VAL A 372 33.48 -27.72 -17.00
N TYR A 373 34.60 -27.45 -17.69
CA TYR A 373 35.15 -28.34 -18.71
C TYR A 373 36.43 -29.01 -18.25
N THR A 374 36.65 -30.26 -18.61
CA THR A 374 37.90 -30.97 -18.30
C THR A 374 39.11 -30.18 -18.80
N GLY A 375 40.01 -29.86 -17.88
CA GLY A 375 41.16 -28.99 -18.11
C GLY A 375 40.98 -27.55 -17.61
N SER A 376 39.82 -27.18 -17.06
CA SER A 376 39.65 -26.00 -16.20
C SER A 376 40.05 -26.27 -14.75
N GLN A 377 40.12 -25.23 -13.92
CA GLN A 377 40.40 -25.37 -12.49
C GLN A 377 39.42 -24.55 -11.64
N LEU A 378 38.86 -25.18 -10.61
CA LEU A 378 38.14 -24.56 -9.50
C LEU A 378 39.08 -24.45 -8.31
N GLU A 379 39.47 -23.23 -7.94
CA GLU A 379 40.28 -22.93 -6.74
C GLU A 379 39.34 -22.54 -5.60
N LEU A 380 38.91 -23.52 -4.81
CA LEU A 380 37.90 -23.35 -3.77
C LEU A 380 38.57 -23.15 -2.41
N ASN A 381 38.59 -21.92 -1.91
CA ASN A 381 38.99 -21.58 -0.54
C ASN A 381 37.80 -21.52 0.42
N ALA A 382 36.58 -21.57 -0.10
CA ALA A 382 35.32 -21.71 0.62
C ALA A 382 34.38 -22.68 -0.10
N ASP A 383 33.31 -23.09 0.59
CA ASP A 383 32.33 -24.04 0.06
C ASP A 383 31.33 -23.34 -0.86
N ILE A 384 31.16 -23.82 -2.09
CA ILE A 384 30.12 -23.34 -3.01
C ILE A 384 28.90 -24.26 -2.88
N THR A 385 27.71 -23.70 -2.67
CA THR A 385 26.44 -24.44 -2.85
C THR A 385 25.82 -24.09 -4.19
N THR A 386 25.30 -25.09 -4.91
CA THR A 386 24.70 -24.91 -6.25
C THR A 386 23.51 -25.84 -6.44
N SER A 387 22.56 -25.46 -7.30
CA SER A 387 21.38 -26.28 -7.64
C SER A 387 21.72 -27.33 -8.70
N GLU A 388 22.61 -26.96 -9.62
CA GLU A 388 23.06 -27.80 -10.71
C GLU A 388 24.58 -27.67 -10.88
N PHE A 389 25.25 -28.80 -11.10
CA PHE A 389 26.69 -28.85 -11.37
C PHE A 389 26.95 -29.76 -12.57
N PHE A 390 27.63 -29.24 -13.59
CA PHE A 390 27.95 -29.94 -14.84
C PHE A 390 29.45 -30.04 -15.04
N ILE A 391 29.93 -31.22 -15.45
CA ILE A 391 31.31 -31.46 -15.90
C ILE A 391 31.24 -31.97 -17.34
N ASP A 392 31.85 -31.27 -18.29
CA ASP A 392 31.81 -31.58 -19.73
C ASP A 392 30.38 -31.76 -20.27
N GLY A 393 29.45 -30.92 -19.82
CA GLY A 393 28.03 -30.99 -20.17
C GLY A 393 27.26 -32.14 -19.51
N VAL A 394 27.88 -32.90 -18.60
CA VAL A 394 27.23 -33.99 -17.84
C VAL A 394 26.86 -33.53 -16.43
N MET A 395 25.56 -33.59 -16.09
CA MET A 395 25.04 -33.23 -14.77
C MET A 395 25.54 -34.20 -13.69
N GLN A 396 26.00 -33.65 -12.57
CA GLN A 396 26.51 -34.37 -11.42
C GLN A 396 25.40 -34.66 -10.40
N SER A 397 25.51 -35.77 -9.66
CA SER A 397 24.55 -36.16 -8.63
C SER A 397 24.57 -35.24 -7.40
N ILE A 398 23.49 -35.23 -6.62
CA ILE A 398 23.47 -34.57 -5.29
C ILE A 398 24.61 -35.15 -4.42
N GLY A 399 25.40 -34.27 -3.81
CA GLY A 399 26.55 -34.67 -3.00
C GLY A 399 27.62 -33.59 -2.88
N GLU A 400 28.76 -33.97 -2.31
CA GLU A 400 29.92 -33.10 -2.10
C GLU A 400 31.09 -33.46 -3.03
N TYR A 401 31.60 -32.47 -3.75
CA TYR A 401 32.72 -32.59 -4.69
C TYR A 401 33.90 -31.78 -4.15
N THR A 402 35.00 -32.46 -3.89
CA THR A 402 36.17 -31.93 -3.19
C THR A 402 37.43 -32.14 -4.04
N ALA A 403 38.53 -31.49 -3.66
CA ALA A 403 39.83 -31.76 -4.28
C ALA A 403 40.29 -33.23 -4.12
N GLN A 404 39.76 -33.97 -3.14
CA GLN A 404 40.12 -35.37 -2.92
C GLN A 404 39.45 -36.31 -3.92
N ASN A 405 38.18 -36.06 -4.27
CA ASN A 405 37.44 -36.88 -5.21
C ASN A 405 37.48 -36.34 -6.66
N ASN A 406 37.90 -35.09 -6.87
CA ASN A 406 38.06 -34.46 -8.18
C ASN A 406 39.38 -33.65 -8.31
N PRO A 407 40.57 -34.24 -8.08
CA PRO A 407 41.85 -33.52 -7.97
C PRO A 407 42.36 -32.83 -9.25
N GLY A 408 41.82 -33.18 -10.42
CA GLY A 408 42.15 -32.54 -11.70
C GLY A 408 41.28 -31.33 -12.05
N LEU A 409 40.24 -31.08 -11.24
CA LEU A 409 39.23 -30.05 -11.47
C LEU A 409 39.10 -29.11 -10.27
N ILE A 410 39.18 -29.65 -9.04
CA ILE A 410 39.02 -28.89 -7.80
C ILE A 410 40.35 -28.88 -7.03
N SER A 411 40.70 -27.71 -6.49
CA SER A 411 41.84 -27.47 -5.62
C SER A 411 41.43 -26.57 -4.46
N GLY A 412 42.25 -26.50 -3.40
CA GLY A 412 41.92 -25.76 -2.17
C GLY A 412 41.21 -26.60 -1.11
N ASN A 413 40.69 -25.94 -0.06
CA ASN A 413 40.08 -26.59 1.10
C ASN A 413 38.54 -26.65 1.03
N GLY A 414 37.93 -25.91 0.12
CA GLY A 414 36.48 -25.87 -0.08
C GLY A 414 35.96 -27.02 -0.94
N LYS A 415 34.64 -27.08 -1.06
CA LYS A 415 33.91 -28.08 -1.86
C LYS A 415 32.78 -27.46 -2.66
N VAL A 416 32.37 -28.14 -3.74
CA VAL A 416 31.07 -27.90 -4.38
C VAL A 416 30.04 -28.81 -3.70
N ILE A 417 28.99 -28.21 -3.15
CA ILE A 417 27.84 -28.88 -2.53
C ILE A 417 26.67 -28.72 -3.50
N VAL A 418 26.20 -29.83 -4.06
CA VAL A 418 24.99 -29.85 -4.89
C VAL A 418 23.81 -30.10 -3.94
N GLY A 419 22.98 -29.09 -3.62
CA GLY A 419 22.20 -29.04 -2.36
C GLY A 419 20.72 -28.63 -2.38
N ARG A 420 19.88 -29.52 -1.81
CA ARG A 420 18.62 -29.38 -1.01
C ARG A 420 17.41 -28.56 -1.56
N PRO A 421 16.27 -29.20 -1.90
CA PRO A 421 15.07 -28.51 -2.38
C PRO A 421 14.25 -27.88 -1.25
N GLY A 422 13.58 -26.76 -1.52
CA GLY A 422 12.68 -26.09 -0.56
C GLY A 422 11.34 -26.82 -0.31
N VAL A 423 11.06 -27.89 -1.06
CA VAL A 423 9.83 -28.69 -0.95
C VAL A 423 10.19 -30.17 -0.86
N PHE A 424 9.59 -30.85 0.10
CA PHE A 424 9.70 -32.27 0.34
C PHE A 424 8.36 -32.95 0.08
N VAL A 425 8.41 -34.17 -0.45
CA VAL A 425 7.24 -35.04 -0.56
C VAL A 425 7.37 -36.14 0.48
N PHE A 426 6.38 -36.28 1.37
CA PHE A 426 6.32 -37.39 2.31
C PHE A 426 5.77 -38.64 1.62
N HIS A 427 6.46 -39.76 1.84
CA HIS A 427 6.08 -41.10 1.41
C HIS A 427 5.96 -41.99 2.63
N ARG A 428 4.85 -42.70 2.78
CA ARG A 428 4.62 -43.53 3.97
C ARG A 428 5.52 -44.77 3.95
N GLY A 429 6.61 -44.74 4.72
CA GLY A 429 7.41 -45.92 5.02
C GLY A 429 6.71 -46.89 5.99
N ALA A 430 7.42 -47.95 6.41
CA ALA A 430 6.85 -49.05 7.21
C ALA A 430 6.15 -48.60 8.51
N ASN A 431 6.66 -47.54 9.16
CA ASN A 431 6.09 -46.99 10.39
C ASN A 431 5.30 -45.69 10.16
N GLY A 432 5.52 -44.99 9.03
CA GLY A 432 4.86 -43.72 8.71
C GLY A 432 5.24 -42.53 9.60
N ASN A 433 6.29 -42.64 10.43
CA ASN A 433 6.68 -41.57 11.35
C ASN A 433 7.21 -40.33 10.61
N TRP A 434 6.86 -39.13 11.10
CA TRP A 434 7.32 -37.87 10.51
C TRP A 434 8.81 -37.55 10.71
N ASP A 435 9.51 -38.25 11.61
CA ASP A 435 10.89 -37.99 12.01
C ASP A 435 11.88 -39.04 11.46
N ILE A 436 11.49 -39.74 10.38
CA ILE A 436 12.33 -40.67 9.62
C ILE A 436 12.70 -40.02 8.27
N PRO A 437 13.98 -39.68 8.02
CA PRO A 437 14.44 -39.07 6.76
C PRO A 437 14.04 -39.85 5.51
N GLU A 438 14.03 -41.19 5.57
CA GLU A 438 13.71 -42.08 4.46
C GLU A 438 12.25 -42.01 4.02
N ASN A 439 11.38 -41.40 4.83
CA ASN A 439 9.99 -41.15 4.47
C ASN A 439 9.82 -39.88 3.62
N TYR A 440 10.89 -39.26 3.15
CA TYR A 440 10.83 -38.05 2.31
C TYR A 440 11.56 -38.23 0.98
N THR A 441 11.12 -37.50 -0.03
CA THR A 441 11.90 -37.27 -1.26
C THR A 441 12.26 -35.79 -1.35
N PRO A 442 13.56 -35.44 -1.36
CA PRO A 442 14.72 -36.33 -1.10
C PRO A 442 14.74 -36.85 0.34
N ALA A 443 15.49 -37.94 0.59
CA ALA A 443 15.53 -38.67 1.86
C ALA A 443 16.28 -37.92 2.99
N LEU A 444 15.72 -36.79 3.40
CA LEU A 444 16.19 -35.89 4.44
C LEU A 444 14.99 -35.36 5.24
N LEU A 445 15.18 -35.07 6.53
CA LEU A 445 14.13 -34.43 7.33
C LEU A 445 13.94 -32.97 6.95
N PRO A 446 12.69 -32.53 6.70
CA PRO A 446 12.38 -31.12 6.51
C PRO A 446 12.67 -30.28 7.76
N LEU A 447 13.15 -29.06 7.57
CA LEU A 447 13.54 -28.09 8.60
C LEU A 447 12.61 -26.88 8.61
N ALA A 448 12.76 -26.00 9.62
CA ALA A 448 12.05 -24.73 9.67
C ALA A 448 12.26 -23.91 8.37
N GLY A 449 11.18 -23.30 7.87
CA GLY A 449 11.17 -22.61 6.57
C GLY A 449 10.93 -23.50 5.35
N GLU A 450 10.99 -24.83 5.50
CA GLU A 450 10.72 -25.79 4.42
C GLU A 450 9.27 -26.31 4.48
N THR A 451 8.81 -26.97 3.41
CA THR A 451 7.46 -27.53 3.32
C THR A 451 7.46 -29.03 3.03
N ALA A 452 6.68 -29.80 3.79
CA ALA A 452 6.40 -31.21 3.54
C ALA A 452 4.98 -31.40 2.99
N THR A 453 4.86 -31.88 1.76
CA THR A 453 3.57 -32.26 1.18
C THR A 453 3.22 -33.70 1.55
N VAL A 454 2.01 -33.91 2.08
CA VAL A 454 1.56 -35.18 2.64
C VAL A 454 0.24 -35.59 1.98
N THR A 455 0.30 -36.63 1.15
CA THR A 455 -0.88 -37.21 0.48
C THR A 455 -1.34 -38.55 1.08
N GLU A 456 -0.65 -39.04 2.10
CA GLU A 456 -0.90 -40.31 2.78
C GLU A 456 -1.02 -40.12 4.31
N GLU A 457 -1.14 -41.20 5.08
CA GLU A 457 -1.12 -41.12 6.55
C GLU A 457 0.32 -40.92 7.06
N MET A 458 0.56 -39.78 7.71
CA MET A 458 1.77 -39.46 8.47
C MET A 458 1.51 -39.62 9.97
N GLU A 459 2.41 -40.22 10.73
CA GLU A 459 2.29 -40.51 12.16
C GLU A 459 3.19 -39.58 12.99
N THR A 460 2.61 -38.94 14.02
CA THR A 460 3.37 -38.08 14.93
C THR A 460 4.21 -38.90 15.91
N THR A 461 5.35 -38.35 16.33
CA THR A 461 6.20 -38.88 17.39
C THR A 461 6.47 -37.81 18.45
N SER A 462 7.18 -38.14 19.53
CA SER A 462 7.53 -37.16 20.58
C SER A 462 8.42 -35.99 20.09
N THR A 463 8.95 -36.08 18.87
CA THR A 463 9.80 -35.05 18.26
C THR A 463 8.95 -33.87 17.79
N VAL A 464 9.38 -32.63 18.09
CA VAL A 464 8.69 -31.43 17.57
C VAL A 464 8.98 -31.28 16.08
N TYR A 465 7.93 -31.24 15.25
CA TYR A 465 8.10 -31.09 13.81
C TYR A 465 8.20 -29.62 13.40
N GLN A 466 9.30 -29.24 12.75
CA GLN A 466 9.67 -27.84 12.56
C GLN A 466 9.22 -27.22 11.23
N ALA A 467 8.98 -28.05 10.21
CA ALA A 467 8.58 -27.60 8.88
C ALA A 467 7.06 -27.44 8.75
N ASN A 468 6.61 -26.70 7.73
CA ASN A 468 5.20 -26.64 7.37
C ASN A 468 4.73 -28.01 6.85
N ILE A 469 3.52 -28.43 7.24
CA ILE A 469 2.90 -29.67 6.77
C ILE A 469 1.70 -29.31 5.91
N VAL A 470 1.68 -29.73 4.64
CA VAL A 470 0.51 -29.58 3.76
C VAL A 470 -0.15 -30.94 3.57
N LEU A 471 -1.26 -31.16 4.28
CA LEU A 471 -2.11 -32.32 4.03
C LEU A 471 -2.94 -32.04 2.77
N SER A 472 -2.91 -32.96 1.81
CA SER A 472 -3.71 -32.89 0.58
C SER A 472 -4.08 -34.27 0.07
N GLY A 473 -4.95 -34.38 -0.94
CA GLY A 473 -5.22 -35.66 -1.61
C GLY A 473 -5.74 -36.80 -0.71
N GLY A 474 -6.39 -36.49 0.43
CA GLY A 474 -6.83 -37.49 1.41
C GLY A 474 -5.78 -37.87 2.47
N GLY A 475 -4.63 -37.19 2.49
CA GLY A 475 -3.61 -37.33 3.52
C GLY A 475 -4.15 -37.05 4.93
N SER A 476 -3.50 -37.65 5.93
CA SER A 476 -3.94 -37.52 7.32
C SER A 476 -2.79 -37.52 8.31
N LEU A 477 -2.95 -36.81 9.42
CA LEU A 477 -2.02 -36.85 10.54
C LEU A 477 -2.56 -37.75 11.65
N ARG A 478 -1.81 -38.79 12.02
CA ARG A 478 -2.16 -39.74 13.07
C ARG A 478 -1.44 -39.41 14.38
N LEU A 479 -2.19 -39.06 15.41
CA LEU A 479 -1.68 -38.67 16.73
C LEU A 479 -1.35 -39.88 17.61
N ARG A 480 -0.21 -39.84 18.32
CA ARG A 480 0.36 -40.93 19.15
C ARG A 480 0.88 -40.48 20.53
N GLY A 481 0.08 -39.72 21.26
CA GLY A 481 0.43 -39.16 22.57
C GLY A 481 0.27 -37.65 22.61
N VAL A 482 1.25 -36.99 23.24
CA VAL A 482 1.36 -35.53 23.34
C VAL A 482 2.43 -35.07 22.35
N HIS A 483 2.05 -34.21 21.42
CA HIS A 483 2.92 -33.78 20.31
C HIS A 483 2.84 -32.28 20.06
N ALA A 484 3.86 -31.75 19.39
CA ALA A 484 3.89 -30.36 18.97
C ALA A 484 4.51 -30.21 17.58
N SER A 485 4.13 -29.13 16.89
CA SER A 485 4.78 -28.68 15.66
C SER A 485 4.89 -27.15 15.71
N THR A 486 6.06 -26.62 15.35
CA THR A 486 6.27 -25.17 15.24
C THR A 486 5.91 -24.65 13.85
N GLY A 487 5.92 -25.52 12.84
CA GLY A 487 5.41 -25.20 11.50
C GLY A 487 3.89 -25.23 11.45
N THR A 488 3.31 -24.51 10.49
CA THR A 488 1.86 -24.51 10.30
C THR A 488 1.41 -25.81 9.64
N ILE A 489 0.37 -26.44 10.19
CA ILE A 489 -0.30 -27.58 9.57
C ILE A 489 -1.46 -27.06 8.72
N ILE A 490 -1.30 -27.16 7.41
CA ILE A 490 -2.28 -26.75 6.41
C ILE A 490 -3.10 -27.97 6.02
N MET A 491 -4.41 -27.93 6.31
CA MET A 491 -5.35 -29.00 5.99
C MET A 491 -6.21 -28.61 4.80
N ASN A 492 -5.93 -29.18 3.63
CA ASN A 492 -6.77 -29.02 2.44
C ASN A 492 -8.03 -29.90 2.54
N GLY A 493 -9.05 -29.60 1.73
CA GLY A 493 -10.31 -30.36 1.72
C GLY A 493 -10.12 -31.87 1.57
N GLY A 494 -10.87 -32.64 2.33
CA GLY A 494 -10.85 -34.11 2.35
C GLY A 494 -9.75 -34.74 3.22
N THR A 495 -8.99 -33.94 3.97
CA THR A 495 -7.92 -34.41 4.86
C THR A 495 -8.39 -34.55 6.30
N SER A 496 -7.57 -35.17 7.16
CA SER A 496 -8.01 -35.46 8.53
C SER A 496 -6.90 -35.55 9.58
N PHE A 497 -7.26 -35.26 10.82
CA PHE A 497 -6.51 -35.71 11.99
C PHE A 497 -7.18 -36.95 12.58
N LYS A 498 -6.38 -37.94 12.96
CA LYS A 498 -6.89 -39.20 13.49
C LYS A 498 -6.09 -39.65 14.70
N TYR A 499 -6.69 -40.41 15.58
CA TYR A 499 -5.91 -41.33 16.42
C TYR A 499 -6.67 -42.63 16.65
N ASN A 500 -5.92 -43.72 16.82
CA ASN A 500 -6.44 -45.06 17.07
C ASN A 500 -5.61 -45.72 18.17
N THR A 501 -6.16 -45.77 19.39
CA THR A 501 -5.47 -46.26 20.59
C THR A 501 -6.41 -46.99 21.55
N GLY A 502 -5.84 -47.68 22.55
CA GLY A 502 -6.56 -48.10 23.76
C GLY A 502 -6.59 -47.03 24.86
N GLY A 503 -5.81 -45.95 24.71
CA GLY A 503 -5.76 -44.82 25.65
C GLY A 503 -6.98 -43.88 25.56
N ALA A 504 -7.09 -43.00 26.56
CA ALA A 504 -8.22 -42.08 26.70
C ALA A 504 -8.00 -40.69 26.08
N GLY A 505 -6.78 -40.31 25.68
CA GLY A 505 -6.58 -38.99 25.06
C GLY A 505 -5.24 -38.79 24.35
N MET A 506 -5.23 -37.84 23.41
CA MET A 506 -4.11 -37.37 22.60
C MET A 506 -4.12 -35.83 22.56
N SER A 507 -2.95 -35.21 22.42
CA SER A 507 -2.87 -33.76 22.22
C SER A 507 -1.91 -33.35 21.12
N LEU A 508 -2.27 -32.27 20.45
CA LEU A 508 -1.45 -31.60 19.45
C LEU A 508 -1.38 -30.10 19.76
N GLU A 509 -0.17 -29.60 19.95
CA GLU A 509 0.14 -28.17 20.02
C GLU A 509 0.78 -27.73 18.69
N ALA A 510 -0.04 -27.20 17.78
CA ALA A 510 0.42 -26.72 16.48
C ALA A 510 -0.52 -25.65 15.93
N PRO A 511 -0.02 -24.62 15.22
CA PRO A 511 -0.86 -23.77 14.39
C PRO A 511 -1.51 -24.61 13.28
N VAL A 512 -2.82 -24.52 13.13
CA VAL A 512 -3.59 -25.26 12.11
C VAL A 512 -4.35 -24.29 11.21
N SER A 513 -4.14 -24.41 9.90
CA SER A 513 -4.87 -23.67 8.86
C SER A 513 -5.80 -24.62 8.10
N VAL A 514 -7.10 -24.37 8.15
CA VAL A 514 -8.13 -25.19 7.48
C VAL A 514 -8.53 -24.51 6.16
N GLN A 515 -8.12 -25.10 5.03
CA GLN A 515 -8.30 -24.57 3.67
C GLN A 515 -9.34 -25.35 2.84
N GLY A 516 -10.10 -26.22 3.49
CA GLY A 516 -11.23 -26.95 2.91
C GLY A 516 -11.95 -27.77 3.98
N ASP A 517 -13.00 -28.50 3.62
CA ASP A 517 -13.73 -29.31 4.59
C ASP A 517 -12.87 -30.50 5.08
N VAL A 518 -12.67 -30.60 6.40
CA VAL A 518 -11.73 -31.55 7.03
C VAL A 518 -12.41 -32.35 8.14
N THR A 519 -11.75 -33.41 8.60
CA THR A 519 -12.32 -34.30 9.62
C THR A 519 -11.37 -34.58 10.78
N LEU A 520 -11.88 -34.53 12.01
CA LEU A 520 -11.21 -34.95 13.24
C LEU A 520 -11.81 -36.30 13.69
N ILE A 521 -11.00 -37.36 13.72
CA ILE A 521 -11.47 -38.72 13.98
C ILE A 521 -10.84 -39.28 15.26
N MET A 522 -11.69 -39.67 16.20
CA MET A 522 -11.27 -40.29 17.46
C MET A 522 -11.67 -41.77 17.47
N GLU A 523 -10.71 -42.66 17.66
CA GLU A 523 -10.95 -44.10 17.77
C GLU A 523 -10.35 -44.66 19.07
N SER A 524 -11.21 -44.91 20.07
CA SER A 524 -10.80 -45.59 21.32
C SER A 524 -11.77 -46.69 21.73
N GLY A 525 -11.23 -47.73 22.36
CA GLY A 525 -11.98 -48.81 23.00
C GLY A 525 -12.16 -48.62 24.52
N ASN A 526 -11.75 -47.46 25.04
CA ASN A 526 -11.82 -47.15 26.47
C ASN A 526 -13.22 -46.68 26.87
N SER A 527 -13.77 -47.23 27.95
CA SER A 527 -15.10 -46.84 28.46
C SER A 527 -15.15 -45.44 29.07
N THR A 528 -14.01 -44.87 29.46
CA THR A 528 -13.92 -43.48 29.97
C THR A 528 -14.02 -42.43 28.86
N GLY A 529 -14.03 -42.86 27.59
CA GLY A 529 -14.08 -41.97 26.45
C GLY A 529 -12.72 -41.73 25.80
N SER A 530 -12.72 -40.80 24.87
CA SER A 530 -11.60 -40.51 23.98
C SER A 530 -11.51 -38.99 23.83
N THR A 531 -10.35 -38.37 24.06
CA THR A 531 -10.17 -36.92 23.97
C THR A 531 -9.08 -36.55 22.97
N MET A 532 -9.39 -35.70 22.00
CA MET A 532 -8.42 -35.01 21.15
C MET A 532 -8.29 -33.57 21.64
N THR A 533 -7.17 -33.24 22.29
CA THR A 533 -6.89 -31.88 22.75
C THR A 533 -6.09 -31.12 21.69
N LEU A 534 -6.64 -30.02 21.20
CA LEU A 534 -5.96 -29.12 20.27
C LEU A 534 -5.61 -27.83 21.01
N SER A 535 -4.32 -27.64 21.29
CA SER A 535 -3.81 -26.53 22.11
C SER A 535 -3.29 -25.36 21.30
N GLY A 536 -2.92 -25.58 20.03
CA GLY A 536 -2.53 -24.49 19.13
C GLY A 536 -3.71 -23.75 18.53
N SER A 537 -3.45 -22.64 17.86
CA SER A 537 -4.47 -21.85 17.17
C SER A 537 -4.99 -22.57 15.94
N LEU A 538 -6.31 -22.61 15.78
CA LEU A 538 -6.97 -23.07 14.56
C LEU A 538 -7.59 -21.88 13.83
N ALA A 539 -7.30 -21.76 12.54
CA ALA A 539 -7.81 -20.71 11.66
C ALA A 539 -8.38 -21.30 10.36
N GLY A 540 -9.31 -20.60 9.73
CA GLY A 540 -9.92 -21.03 8.46
C GLY A 540 -11.43 -20.81 8.40
N THR A 541 -12.00 -20.96 7.21
CA THR A 541 -13.42 -20.65 6.93
C THR A 541 -14.24 -21.89 6.57
N SER A 542 -13.62 -23.06 6.51
CA SER A 542 -14.26 -24.30 6.06
C SER A 542 -14.80 -25.16 7.20
N ARG A 543 -15.52 -26.24 6.87
CA ARG A 543 -16.13 -27.13 7.86
C ARG A 543 -15.09 -28.03 8.52
N VAL A 544 -15.16 -28.14 9.85
CA VAL A 544 -14.42 -29.11 10.64
C VAL A 544 -15.41 -30.09 11.24
N THR A 545 -15.47 -31.31 10.68
CA THR A 545 -16.34 -32.36 11.19
C THR A 545 -15.60 -33.19 12.23
N ALA A 546 -16.12 -33.30 13.45
CA ALA A 546 -15.57 -34.19 14.47
C ALA A 546 -16.41 -35.46 14.60
N LEU A 547 -15.72 -36.61 14.74
CA LEU A 547 -16.33 -37.94 14.77
C LEU A 547 -15.69 -38.82 15.86
N ASN A 548 -16.51 -39.42 16.71
CA ASN A 548 -16.12 -40.56 17.54
C ASN A 548 -16.42 -41.87 16.82
N ASN A 549 -15.40 -42.50 16.25
CA ASN A 549 -15.56 -43.76 15.53
C ASN A 549 -15.49 -45.00 16.44
N GLY A 550 -14.95 -44.88 17.66
CA GLY A 550 -14.91 -45.97 18.64
C GLY A 550 -14.11 -47.23 18.24
N LYS A 551 -13.96 -48.16 19.18
CA LYS A 551 -13.27 -49.45 18.98
C LYS A 551 -13.89 -50.59 19.81
N GLY A 552 -15.16 -50.89 19.56
CA GLY A 552 -15.86 -52.06 20.10
C GLY A 552 -16.53 -51.83 21.45
N THR A 553 -16.05 -50.89 22.27
CA THR A 553 -16.71 -50.44 23.50
C THR A 553 -17.38 -49.10 23.27
N VAL A 554 -18.71 -49.02 23.48
CA VAL A 554 -19.47 -47.76 23.42
C VAL A 554 -18.90 -46.74 24.40
N ASN A 555 -18.62 -45.53 23.93
CA ASN A 555 -18.02 -44.44 24.70
C ASN A 555 -18.31 -43.07 24.06
N THR A 556 -17.83 -42.01 24.70
CA THR A 556 -17.88 -40.64 24.17
C THR A 556 -16.51 -40.20 23.64
N GLY A 557 -16.47 -39.49 22.52
CA GLY A 557 -15.29 -38.81 22.01
C GLY A 557 -15.42 -37.31 22.14
N THR A 558 -14.40 -36.63 22.67
CA THR A 558 -14.41 -35.19 22.91
C THR A 558 -13.27 -34.53 22.16
N VAL A 559 -13.56 -33.55 21.30
CA VAL A 559 -12.54 -32.61 20.83
C VAL A 559 -12.48 -31.48 21.85
N ALA A 560 -11.36 -31.35 22.56
CA ALA A 560 -11.11 -30.31 23.54
C ALA A 560 -10.28 -29.20 22.91
N LEU A 561 -10.86 -28.01 22.81
CA LEU A 561 -10.23 -26.82 22.24
C LEU A 561 -9.67 -25.98 23.39
N THR A 562 -8.35 -25.95 23.51
CA THR A 562 -7.63 -25.20 24.56
C THR A 562 -6.81 -24.03 23.99
N GLY A 563 -6.63 -23.96 22.66
CA GLY A 563 -6.03 -22.83 21.97
C GLY A 563 -6.98 -21.64 21.77
N ASN A 564 -6.44 -20.49 21.41
CA ASN A 564 -7.23 -19.32 20.99
C ASN A 564 -7.55 -19.45 19.49
N ASN A 565 -8.81 -19.75 19.17
CA ASN A 565 -9.26 -20.05 17.80
C ASN A 565 -9.99 -18.86 17.17
N ILE A 566 -9.71 -17.63 17.61
CA ILE A 566 -10.36 -16.41 17.10
C ILE A 566 -10.28 -16.23 15.56
N GLY A 567 -9.31 -16.86 14.90
CA GLY A 567 -9.16 -16.89 13.44
C GLY A 567 -10.01 -17.95 12.71
N PHE A 568 -10.81 -18.76 13.41
CA PHE A 568 -11.71 -19.74 12.81
C PHE A 568 -13.11 -19.14 12.59
N TYR A 569 -13.58 -19.17 11.35
CA TYR A 569 -14.85 -18.61 10.87
C TYR A 569 -15.76 -19.67 10.26
N GLY A 570 -15.29 -20.91 10.17
CA GLY A 570 -15.99 -22.00 9.52
C GLY A 570 -17.11 -22.59 10.36
N ILE A 571 -17.35 -23.89 10.16
CA ILE A 571 -18.40 -24.62 10.86
C ILE A 571 -17.76 -25.72 11.69
N TRP A 572 -17.98 -25.70 13.01
CA TRP A 572 -17.77 -26.85 13.85
C TRP A 572 -18.96 -27.80 13.71
N ASP A 573 -18.73 -28.97 13.12
CA ASP A 573 -19.79 -29.92 12.80
C ASP A 573 -19.65 -31.21 13.63
N VAL A 574 -20.59 -31.40 14.56
CA VAL A 574 -20.80 -32.63 15.33
C VAL A 574 -22.22 -33.15 15.11
N THR A 575 -22.70 -33.10 13.86
CA THR A 575 -24.04 -33.59 13.48
C THR A 575 -24.08 -35.04 13.01
N HIS A 576 -22.92 -35.72 12.99
CA HIS A 576 -22.75 -37.00 12.32
C HIS A 576 -22.67 -38.18 13.30
N TYR A 577 -23.24 -39.33 12.89
CA TYR A 577 -22.94 -40.61 13.51
C TYR A 577 -21.49 -41.03 13.24
N THR A 578 -21.00 -41.96 14.06
CA THR A 578 -19.81 -42.75 13.74
C THR A 578 -19.91 -43.35 12.33
N THR A 579 -18.84 -43.20 11.56
CA THR A 579 -18.73 -43.82 10.23
C THR A 579 -18.43 -45.32 10.31
N LYS A 580 -18.00 -45.80 11.50
CA LYS A 580 -17.59 -47.18 11.74
C LYS A 580 -18.71 -48.05 12.32
N TYR A 581 -19.56 -47.49 13.17
CA TYR A 581 -20.73 -48.19 13.75
C TYR A 581 -22.02 -47.40 13.49
N PRO A 582 -22.42 -47.18 12.23
CA PRO A 582 -23.47 -46.22 11.85
C PRO A 582 -24.86 -46.56 12.41
N THR A 583 -25.07 -47.77 12.93
CA THR A 583 -26.32 -48.22 13.57
C THR A 583 -26.29 -48.14 15.10
N THR A 584 -25.22 -47.63 15.71
CA THR A 584 -25.03 -47.57 17.16
C THR A 584 -25.00 -46.11 17.63
N SER A 585 -26.07 -45.65 18.28
CA SER A 585 -26.19 -44.27 18.81
C SER A 585 -25.34 -43.99 20.06
N GLY A 586 -24.65 -45.00 20.59
CA GLY A 586 -23.86 -44.85 21.82
C GLY A 586 -22.51 -44.14 21.64
N TYR A 587 -21.99 -44.03 20.41
CA TYR A 587 -20.71 -43.37 20.14
C TYR A 587 -20.88 -41.87 19.96
N LEU A 588 -21.11 -41.16 21.07
CA LEU A 588 -21.36 -39.72 21.04
C LEU A 588 -20.08 -38.93 20.79
N THR A 589 -20.22 -37.78 20.13
CA THR A 589 -19.14 -36.83 19.86
C THR A 589 -19.42 -35.50 20.54
N PHE A 590 -18.52 -35.05 21.39
CA PHE A 590 -18.60 -33.78 22.10
C PHE A 590 -17.53 -32.80 21.60
N LEU A 591 -17.85 -31.52 21.65
CA LEU A 591 -16.93 -30.43 21.36
C LEU A 591 -16.85 -29.53 22.58
N ASP A 592 -15.68 -29.38 23.19
CA ASP A 592 -15.49 -28.68 24.46
C ASP A 592 -14.58 -27.46 24.30
N GLY A 593 -15.14 -26.27 24.52
CA GLY A 593 -14.42 -25.01 24.49
C GLY A 593 -13.88 -24.63 25.87
N LYS A 594 -12.57 -24.79 26.06
CA LYS A 594 -11.88 -24.66 27.36
C LYS A 594 -11.08 -23.37 27.54
N SER A 595 -10.95 -22.56 26.50
CA SER A 595 -10.20 -21.30 26.47
C SER A 595 -11.08 -20.13 26.00
N GLU A 596 -10.56 -18.91 26.11
CA GLU A 596 -11.14 -17.75 25.44
C GLU A 596 -11.10 -17.95 23.91
N ASN A 597 -12.21 -17.65 23.23
CA ASN A 597 -12.41 -17.87 21.79
C ASN A 597 -12.14 -19.32 21.34
N ALA A 598 -12.36 -20.31 22.22
CA ALA A 598 -12.14 -21.72 21.88
C ALA A 598 -12.90 -22.17 20.63
N PHE A 599 -14.11 -21.65 20.39
CA PHE A 599 -14.88 -21.96 19.18
C PHE A 599 -14.60 -21.01 18.01
N GLY A 600 -13.76 -19.98 18.22
CA GLY A 600 -13.56 -18.91 17.26
C GLY A 600 -14.82 -18.08 17.03
N LYS A 601 -14.98 -17.61 15.80
CA LYS A 601 -16.17 -16.90 15.30
C LYS A 601 -17.05 -17.79 14.41
N GLY A 602 -16.72 -19.08 14.31
CA GLY A 602 -17.42 -20.05 13.49
C GLY A 602 -18.79 -20.43 14.06
N ALA A 603 -19.66 -20.91 13.18
CA ALA A 603 -20.93 -21.50 13.57
C ALA A 603 -20.71 -22.91 14.15
N ILE A 604 -21.56 -23.32 15.10
CA ILE A 604 -21.49 -24.66 15.69
C ILE A 604 -22.78 -25.40 15.33
N GLN A 605 -22.65 -26.62 14.82
CA GLN A 605 -23.75 -27.51 14.46
C GLN A 605 -23.63 -28.82 15.23
N ALA A 606 -24.67 -29.21 15.96
CA ALA A 606 -24.72 -30.46 16.71
C ALA A 606 -26.07 -31.17 16.51
N GLY A 607 -26.03 -32.51 16.39
CA GLY A 607 -27.20 -33.37 16.21
C GLY A 607 -27.05 -34.69 16.99
N LEU A 608 -28.03 -35.59 16.91
CA LEU A 608 -27.88 -37.00 17.34
C LEU A 608 -27.33 -37.23 18.77
N ASP A 609 -27.87 -36.54 19.77
CA ASP A 609 -27.42 -36.58 21.18
C ASP A 609 -26.00 -36.04 21.46
N ASN A 610 -25.33 -35.43 20.47
CA ASN A 610 -24.02 -34.80 20.67
C ASN A 610 -24.11 -33.54 21.55
N ARG A 611 -22.97 -33.13 22.12
CA ARG A 611 -22.91 -31.98 23.05
C ARG A 611 -21.86 -30.96 22.64
N VAL A 612 -22.22 -29.70 22.81
CA VAL A 612 -21.29 -28.56 22.73
C VAL A 612 -21.09 -28.04 24.15
N ILE A 613 -19.88 -28.14 24.68
CA ILE A 613 -19.57 -27.87 26.08
C ILE A 613 -18.85 -26.54 26.19
N PHE A 614 -19.39 -25.62 26.99
CA PHE A 614 -18.80 -24.33 27.27
C PHE A 614 -18.16 -24.38 28.66
N SER A 615 -16.85 -24.65 28.67
CA SER A 615 -16.06 -24.74 29.91
C SER A 615 -15.35 -23.44 30.27
N HIS A 616 -15.33 -22.46 29.36
CA HIS A 616 -14.77 -21.12 29.59
C HIS A 616 -15.83 -20.02 29.36
N PRO A 617 -15.88 -18.95 30.19
CA PRO A 617 -16.89 -17.89 30.10
C PRO A 617 -16.95 -17.16 28.75
N LYS A 618 -15.80 -17.14 28.06
CA LYS A 618 -15.64 -16.50 26.74
C LYS A 618 -15.33 -17.51 25.63
N ALA A 619 -15.72 -18.77 25.78
CA ALA A 619 -15.45 -19.79 24.76
C ALA A 619 -16.05 -19.44 23.38
N ALA A 620 -17.16 -18.69 23.36
CA ALA A 620 -17.89 -18.27 22.16
C ALA A 620 -17.52 -16.87 21.63
N GLY A 621 -16.63 -16.13 22.30
CA GLY A 621 -16.42 -14.71 22.01
C GLY A 621 -17.71 -13.87 22.17
N ASP A 622 -17.85 -12.80 21.36
CA ASP A 622 -18.96 -11.85 21.46
C ASP A 622 -20.25 -12.30 20.75
N SER A 623 -20.17 -13.28 19.84
CA SER A 623 -21.32 -13.72 19.05
C SER A 623 -21.33 -15.24 18.95
N LEU A 624 -22.46 -15.85 19.32
CA LEU A 624 -22.66 -17.28 19.22
C LEU A 624 -23.67 -17.60 18.11
N VAL A 625 -23.32 -18.52 17.21
CA VAL A 625 -24.25 -19.11 16.24
C VAL A 625 -24.28 -20.60 16.48
N LEU A 626 -25.39 -21.10 16.99
CA LEU A 626 -25.55 -22.49 17.40
C LEU A 626 -26.75 -23.12 16.70
N THR A 627 -26.55 -24.28 16.08
CA THR A 627 -27.62 -25.12 15.54
C THR A 627 -27.64 -26.44 16.30
N LEU A 628 -28.71 -26.69 17.02
CA LEU A 628 -28.99 -27.92 17.76
C LEU A 628 -30.17 -28.63 17.10
N THR A 629 -29.93 -29.81 16.54
CA THR A 629 -30.97 -30.69 15.99
C THR A 629 -31.10 -31.96 16.83
N ASP A 630 -32.23 -32.65 16.68
CA ASP A 630 -32.57 -33.85 17.44
C ASP A 630 -32.49 -33.60 18.95
N ALA A 631 -31.78 -34.46 19.70
CA ALA A 631 -31.57 -34.34 21.14
C ALA A 631 -30.19 -33.77 21.53
N ALA A 632 -29.52 -33.06 20.60
CA ALA A 632 -28.26 -32.37 20.90
C ALA A 632 -28.47 -31.15 21.81
N LYS A 633 -27.49 -30.87 22.68
CA LYS A 633 -27.58 -29.78 23.67
C LYS A 633 -26.26 -29.05 23.89
N ALA A 634 -26.37 -27.80 24.34
CA ALA A 634 -25.25 -27.02 24.87
C ALA A 634 -25.10 -27.25 26.38
N VAL A 635 -23.90 -27.64 26.83
CA VAL A 635 -23.58 -27.84 28.24
C VAL A 635 -22.86 -26.59 28.75
N LEU A 636 -23.50 -25.84 29.66
CA LEU A 636 -22.97 -24.63 30.25
C LEU A 636 -22.29 -24.98 31.59
N ASN A 637 -21.00 -25.30 31.56
CA ASN A 637 -20.24 -25.59 32.79
C ASN A 637 -19.93 -24.31 33.58
N THR A 638 -19.98 -23.16 32.92
CA THR A 638 -19.77 -21.83 33.50
C THR A 638 -20.76 -20.83 32.90
N ASN A 639 -20.80 -19.63 33.45
CA ASN A 639 -21.58 -18.55 32.86
C ASN A 639 -20.87 -18.04 31.59
N VAL A 640 -21.60 -18.02 30.48
CA VAL A 640 -21.12 -17.59 29.17
C VAL A 640 -21.83 -16.30 28.80
N SER A 641 -21.09 -15.27 28.40
CA SER A 641 -21.66 -13.97 28.00
C SER A 641 -21.44 -13.73 26.52
N VAL A 642 -22.49 -13.32 25.80
CA VAL A 642 -22.46 -12.99 24.38
C VAL A 642 -23.31 -11.75 24.09
N ARG A 643 -22.86 -10.92 23.14
CA ARG A 643 -23.62 -9.75 22.66
C ARG A 643 -24.76 -10.17 21.74
N LYS A 644 -24.48 -11.12 20.83
CA LYS A 644 -25.43 -11.63 19.85
C LYS A 644 -25.49 -13.15 19.94
N PHE A 645 -26.68 -13.70 19.83
CA PHE A 645 -26.87 -15.13 19.82
C PHE A 645 -27.93 -15.51 18.79
N VAL A 646 -27.60 -16.47 17.93
CA VAL A 646 -28.53 -17.10 16.98
C VAL A 646 -28.61 -18.58 17.33
N LEU A 647 -29.81 -19.05 17.63
CA LEU A 647 -30.12 -20.45 17.90
C LEU A 647 -31.04 -21.00 16.81
N ASN A 648 -30.64 -22.07 16.15
CA ASN A 648 -31.43 -22.72 15.09
C ASN A 648 -31.91 -21.74 14.00
N GLY A 649 -31.02 -20.83 13.58
CA GLY A 649 -31.30 -19.80 12.58
C GLY A 649 -32.15 -18.63 13.07
N SER A 650 -32.60 -18.63 14.32
CA SER A 650 -33.40 -17.56 14.92
C SER A 650 -32.57 -16.72 15.90
N PRO A 651 -32.59 -15.38 15.80
CA PRO A 651 -31.98 -14.52 16.82
C PRO A 651 -32.62 -14.76 18.19
N VAL A 652 -31.80 -14.89 19.22
CA VAL A 652 -32.23 -15.02 20.61
C VAL A 652 -32.22 -13.63 21.26
N PRO A 653 -33.33 -13.19 21.89
CA PRO A 653 -33.39 -11.89 22.56
C PRO A 653 -32.37 -11.74 23.69
N ALA A 654 -32.16 -10.49 24.14
CA ALA A 654 -31.37 -10.24 25.34
C ALA A 654 -32.04 -10.86 26.57
N GLY A 655 -31.26 -11.49 27.45
CA GLY A 655 -31.74 -12.18 28.64
C GLY A 655 -30.80 -13.26 29.18
N GLU A 656 -31.22 -13.94 30.24
CA GLU A 656 -30.51 -15.08 30.81
C GLU A 656 -31.16 -16.41 30.40
N TYR A 657 -30.35 -17.34 29.89
CA TYR A 657 -30.79 -18.66 29.46
C TYR A 657 -30.01 -19.75 30.20
N SER A 658 -30.67 -20.82 30.61
CA SER A 658 -30.04 -21.88 31.41
C SER A 658 -30.79 -23.19 31.23
N ALA A 659 -30.24 -24.28 31.78
CA ALA A 659 -30.95 -25.56 31.85
C ALA A 659 -32.28 -25.45 32.63
N ALA A 660 -32.39 -24.51 33.57
CA ALA A 660 -33.63 -24.29 34.33
C ALA A 660 -34.71 -23.58 33.53
N THR A 661 -34.33 -22.65 32.65
CA THR A 661 -35.28 -21.87 31.83
C THR A 661 -35.60 -22.53 30.49
N ASN A 662 -34.60 -23.18 29.88
CA ASN A 662 -34.65 -23.77 28.54
C ASN A 662 -34.02 -25.19 28.53
N PRO A 663 -34.62 -26.18 29.23
CA PRO A 663 -34.05 -27.52 29.43
C PRO A 663 -33.89 -28.34 28.16
N ASP A 664 -34.61 -27.99 27.08
CA ASP A 664 -34.52 -28.69 25.79
C ASP A 664 -33.21 -28.37 25.05
N TYR A 665 -32.60 -27.21 25.31
CA TYR A 665 -31.40 -26.73 24.62
C TYR A 665 -30.15 -26.74 25.49
N TYR A 666 -30.30 -26.63 26.82
CA TYR A 666 -29.17 -26.46 27.75
C TYR A 666 -29.10 -27.52 28.85
N GLU A 667 -27.87 -27.83 29.24
CA GLU A 667 -27.52 -28.64 30.42
C GLU A 667 -26.43 -27.90 31.23
N GLY A 668 -26.17 -28.35 32.46
CA GLY A 668 -25.10 -27.81 33.31
C GLY A 668 -25.52 -26.70 34.28
N PRO A 669 -24.62 -26.31 35.20
CA PRO A 669 -24.91 -25.36 36.29
C PRO A 669 -24.84 -23.88 35.87
N GLY A 670 -24.25 -23.56 34.72
CA GLY A 670 -24.04 -22.20 34.23
C GLY A 670 -25.24 -21.59 33.51
N LYS A 671 -25.08 -20.33 33.11
CA LYS A 671 -26.06 -19.56 32.35
C LYS A 671 -25.44 -18.95 31.09
N LEU A 672 -26.23 -18.80 30.03
CA LEU A 672 -25.91 -18.00 28.85
C LEU A 672 -26.56 -16.63 29.00
N LEU A 673 -25.75 -15.58 29.05
CA LEU A 673 -26.17 -14.18 29.17
C LEU A 673 -26.10 -13.53 27.77
N VAL A 674 -27.26 -13.24 27.19
CA VAL A 674 -27.38 -12.65 25.85
C VAL A 674 -27.72 -11.17 25.98
N GLY A 675 -27.03 -10.32 25.22
CA GLY A 675 -27.34 -8.89 25.21
C GLY A 675 -27.14 -8.22 26.56
N ALA A 676 -26.27 -8.78 27.41
CA ALA A 676 -25.80 -8.10 28.60
C ALA A 676 -25.20 -6.75 28.17
N THR A 677 -25.98 -5.68 28.37
CA THR A 677 -25.58 -4.29 28.17
C THR A 677 -24.67 -3.89 29.32
N ASP A 678 -23.48 -4.43 29.27
CA ASP A 678 -22.36 -3.63 29.66
C ASP A 678 -22.01 -2.79 28.44
N SER A 679 -22.53 -1.56 28.40
CA SER A 679 -21.66 -0.43 28.06
C SER A 679 -20.57 -0.36 29.13
N ILE A 680 -19.74 -1.39 29.19
CA ILE A 680 -18.40 -1.28 29.69
C ILE A 680 -17.70 -0.66 28.48
N PRO A 681 -17.36 0.65 28.50
CA PRO A 681 -16.14 1.05 27.80
C PRO A 681 -15.11 -0.02 28.14
N ASP A 682 -14.35 -0.50 27.15
CA ASP A 682 -13.21 -1.41 27.41
C ASP A 682 -12.71 -1.17 28.84
N PRO A 683 -12.75 -2.14 29.78
CA PRO A 683 -12.52 -1.87 31.21
C PRO A 683 -11.17 -1.21 31.51
N THR A 684 -10.33 -1.02 30.49
CA THR A 684 -9.11 -0.21 30.44
C THR A 684 -9.33 1.31 30.32
N GLY A 685 -10.47 1.80 29.81
CA GLY A 685 -10.71 3.20 29.46
C GLY A 685 -9.92 3.71 28.26
N LEU A 686 -9.45 2.82 27.37
CA LEU A 686 -8.59 3.18 26.24
C LEU A 686 -9.38 3.80 25.07
N PRO A 687 -8.91 4.93 24.49
CA PRO A 687 -9.51 5.50 23.29
C PRO A 687 -9.31 4.61 22.05
N ALA A 688 -9.98 4.91 20.95
CA ALA A 688 -9.93 4.20 19.68
C ALA A 688 -8.50 4.12 19.13
N PHE A 689 -7.76 5.20 19.32
CA PHE A 689 -6.33 5.35 19.06
C PHE A 689 -5.83 6.56 19.87
N PRO A 690 -4.52 6.71 20.11
CA PRO A 690 -3.97 7.96 20.64
C PRO A 690 -4.41 9.16 19.79
N GLY A 691 -5.05 10.16 20.40
CA GLY A 691 -5.60 11.33 19.71
C GLY A 691 -7.02 11.19 19.15
N ALA A 692 -7.72 10.08 19.43
CA ALA A 692 -9.16 10.02 19.26
C ALA A 692 -9.84 10.87 20.34
N GLU A 693 -10.70 11.79 19.93
CA GLU A 693 -11.37 12.75 20.82
C GLU A 693 -12.89 12.73 20.60
N GLY A 694 -13.63 13.45 21.44
CA GLY A 694 -15.07 13.56 21.32
C GLY A 694 -15.83 12.29 21.69
N HIS A 695 -17.12 12.29 21.37
CA HIS A 695 -18.04 11.27 21.86
C HIS A 695 -17.86 9.87 21.25
N GLY A 696 -17.23 9.76 20.09
CA GLY A 696 -16.92 8.50 19.40
C GLY A 696 -15.56 7.92 19.77
N LYS A 697 -14.78 8.59 20.63
CA LYS A 697 -13.40 8.22 20.95
C LYS A 697 -13.23 6.83 21.57
N TYR A 698 -14.29 6.18 22.04
CA TYR A 698 -14.20 4.84 22.63
C TYR A 698 -14.62 3.70 21.67
N ALA A 699 -14.85 4.01 20.39
CA ALA A 699 -14.97 2.97 19.36
C ALA A 699 -13.72 2.08 19.39
N THR A 700 -13.89 0.75 19.41
CA THR A 700 -12.76 -0.19 19.42
C THR A 700 -12.40 -0.66 18.01
N GLY A 701 -13.31 -0.51 17.05
CA GLY A 701 -13.15 -0.96 15.68
C GLY A 701 -12.70 -2.43 15.63
N GLY A 702 -11.60 -2.68 14.94
CA GLY A 702 -11.02 -4.01 14.75
C GLY A 702 -10.13 -4.53 15.87
N ARG A 703 -10.00 -3.83 17.01
CA ARG A 703 -9.03 -4.13 18.08
C ARG A 703 -9.03 -5.59 18.50
N GLY A 704 -7.83 -6.17 18.59
CA GLY A 704 -7.62 -7.60 18.91
C GLY A 704 -8.09 -8.59 17.84
N GLY A 705 -8.57 -8.08 16.70
CA GLY A 705 -9.07 -8.83 15.56
C GLY A 705 -7.99 -9.47 14.69
N ILE A 706 -8.40 -9.98 13.53
CA ILE A 706 -7.47 -10.43 12.49
C ILE A 706 -7.02 -9.26 11.62
N VAL A 707 -5.83 -9.35 11.04
CA VAL A 707 -5.40 -8.44 9.98
C VAL A 707 -5.87 -8.96 8.62
N ILE A 708 -6.38 -8.06 7.79
CA ILE A 708 -6.75 -8.36 6.40
C ILE A 708 -6.09 -7.34 5.50
N TYR A 709 -5.27 -7.82 4.57
CA TYR A 709 -4.62 -6.97 3.58
C TYR A 709 -5.48 -6.77 2.33
N VAL A 710 -5.62 -5.49 1.95
CA VAL A 710 -5.98 -5.10 0.59
C VAL A 710 -4.70 -5.07 -0.24
N THR A 711 -4.64 -5.90 -1.27
CA THR A 711 -3.48 -6.13 -2.13
C THR A 711 -3.72 -5.76 -3.58
N ASN A 712 -4.94 -5.36 -3.94
CA ASN A 712 -5.28 -4.87 -5.27
C ASN A 712 -6.35 -3.78 -5.20
N LEU A 713 -6.48 -3.03 -6.29
CA LEU A 713 -7.40 -1.90 -6.42
C LEU A 713 -8.74 -2.27 -7.10
N LEU A 714 -8.99 -3.57 -7.29
CA LEU A 714 -10.23 -4.03 -7.92
C LEU A 714 -11.39 -3.85 -6.94
N ASP A 715 -12.55 -3.47 -7.48
CA ASP A 715 -13.81 -3.55 -6.75
C ASP A 715 -14.54 -4.85 -7.11
N ASP A 716 -14.33 -5.89 -6.30
CA ASP A 716 -14.95 -7.20 -6.43
C ASP A 716 -15.09 -7.87 -5.04
N ASN A 717 -15.62 -9.10 -5.01
CA ASN A 717 -15.74 -9.87 -3.77
C ASN A 717 -14.63 -10.94 -3.64
N ASN A 718 -13.45 -10.73 -4.26
CA ASN A 718 -12.34 -11.67 -4.21
C ASN A 718 -11.30 -11.25 -3.15
N PRO A 719 -10.60 -12.21 -2.51
CA PRO A 719 -9.51 -11.91 -1.59
C PRO A 719 -8.50 -10.90 -2.17
N GLY A 720 -8.12 -9.92 -1.34
CA GLY A 720 -7.21 -8.83 -1.72
C GLY A 720 -7.90 -7.53 -2.14
N SER A 721 -9.21 -7.51 -2.42
CA SER A 721 -9.94 -6.25 -2.64
C SER A 721 -10.51 -5.67 -1.33
N LEU A 722 -10.71 -4.34 -1.31
CA LEU A 722 -11.32 -3.66 -0.16
C LEU A 722 -12.76 -4.13 0.09
N ARG A 723 -13.56 -4.33 -0.97
CA ARG A 723 -14.94 -4.80 -0.83
C ARG A 723 -15.00 -6.20 -0.21
N TYR A 724 -14.10 -7.11 -0.59
CA TYR A 724 -13.97 -8.39 0.10
C TYR A 724 -13.61 -8.22 1.57
N ALA A 725 -12.60 -7.39 1.90
CA ALA A 725 -12.13 -7.19 3.27
C ALA A 725 -13.24 -6.60 4.19
N ILE A 726 -14.00 -5.63 3.67
CA ILE A 726 -15.18 -5.05 4.35
C ILE A 726 -16.27 -6.11 4.52
N GLY A 727 -16.46 -6.98 3.53
CA GLY A 727 -17.44 -8.07 3.55
C GLY A 727 -17.18 -9.15 4.59
N GLN A 728 -15.97 -9.23 5.15
CA GLN A 728 -15.64 -10.20 6.20
C GLN A 728 -16.32 -9.86 7.54
N THR A 729 -16.49 -10.87 8.38
CA THR A 729 -17.19 -10.74 9.67
C THR A 729 -16.22 -10.69 10.86
N GLY A 730 -16.73 -10.19 11.99
CA GLY A 730 -16.03 -10.06 13.27
C GLY A 730 -14.88 -9.03 13.30
N ALA A 731 -14.29 -8.87 14.49
CA ALA A 731 -13.17 -7.96 14.75
C ALA A 731 -12.03 -8.14 13.72
N ARG A 732 -11.75 -7.08 12.95
CA ARG A 732 -10.71 -7.08 11.91
C ARG A 732 -10.12 -5.69 11.65
N ILE A 733 -8.83 -5.68 11.35
CA ILE A 733 -8.08 -4.49 10.98
C ILE A 733 -7.71 -4.63 9.50
N ILE A 734 -8.24 -3.73 8.68
CA ILE A 734 -8.00 -3.70 7.24
C ILE A 734 -6.81 -2.78 6.97
N LEU A 735 -5.74 -3.38 6.46
CA LEU A 735 -4.48 -2.72 6.09
C LEU A 735 -4.26 -2.79 4.58
N PHE A 736 -3.35 -1.99 4.05
CA PHE A 736 -3.13 -1.87 2.61
C PHE A 736 -1.69 -2.21 2.23
N LYS A 737 -1.51 -3.11 1.24
CA LYS A 737 -0.23 -3.36 0.55
C LYS A 737 -0.13 -2.64 -0.80
N VAL A 738 -1.15 -1.85 -1.14
CA VAL A 738 -1.21 -1.04 -2.36
C VAL A 738 -1.70 0.37 -2.02
N SER A 739 -1.27 1.36 -2.79
CA SER A 739 -1.94 2.67 -2.89
C SER A 739 -2.59 2.81 -4.25
N GLY A 740 -3.60 3.67 -4.35
CA GLY A 740 -4.28 3.89 -5.61
C GLY A 740 -5.74 4.29 -5.48
N THR A 741 -6.37 4.41 -6.65
CA THR A 741 -7.80 4.70 -6.77
C THR A 741 -8.57 3.41 -7.01
N ILE A 742 -9.45 3.06 -6.07
CA ILE A 742 -10.41 1.96 -6.21
C ILE A 742 -11.67 2.54 -6.87
N GLN A 743 -11.88 2.12 -8.11
CA GLN A 743 -13.08 2.46 -8.86
C GLN A 743 -14.22 1.53 -8.45
N LEU A 744 -15.18 2.06 -7.68
CA LEU A 744 -16.31 1.26 -7.24
C LEU A 744 -17.23 0.95 -8.42
N LYS A 745 -17.87 -0.21 -8.38
CA LYS A 745 -18.87 -0.67 -9.37
C LYS A 745 -20.29 -0.58 -8.83
N SER A 746 -20.44 -0.40 -7.54
CA SER A 746 -21.71 -0.22 -6.85
C SER A 746 -21.46 0.40 -5.47
N ILE A 747 -22.53 0.82 -4.79
CA ILE A 747 -22.47 1.32 -3.41
C ILE A 747 -21.63 0.35 -2.55
N LEU A 748 -20.65 0.89 -1.83
CA LEU A 748 -19.82 0.13 -0.91
C LEU A 748 -20.41 0.23 0.50
N ASN A 749 -21.08 -0.84 0.93
CA ASN A 749 -21.70 -0.91 2.25
C ASN A 749 -20.75 -1.55 3.27
N ILE A 750 -20.45 -0.83 4.36
CA ILE A 750 -19.81 -1.38 5.55
C ILE A 750 -20.92 -1.92 6.45
N SER A 751 -21.26 -3.20 6.27
CA SER A 751 -22.40 -3.85 6.94
C SER A 751 -22.01 -4.77 8.10
N HIS A 752 -20.72 -5.08 8.26
CA HIS A 752 -20.21 -5.89 9.36
C HIS A 752 -19.30 -5.05 10.25
N GLY A 753 -19.74 -4.80 11.48
CA GLY A 753 -19.02 -3.99 12.47
C GLY A 753 -17.75 -4.62 13.01
N ASP A 754 -17.19 -3.99 14.05
CA ASP A 754 -15.91 -4.34 14.65
C ASP A 754 -14.77 -4.26 13.62
N VAL A 755 -14.64 -3.10 12.96
CA VAL A 755 -13.70 -2.91 11.86
C VAL A 755 -12.92 -1.61 11.98
N THR A 756 -11.61 -1.72 11.79
CA THR A 756 -10.71 -0.58 11.57
C THR A 756 -10.24 -0.61 10.12
N ILE A 757 -10.42 0.48 9.38
CA ILE A 757 -9.85 0.65 8.03
C ILE A 757 -8.76 1.72 8.12
N ALA A 758 -7.50 1.28 8.09
CA ALA A 758 -6.33 2.11 8.36
C ALA A 758 -5.65 2.53 7.05
N GLY A 759 -6.19 3.56 6.39
CA GLY A 759 -5.68 4.08 5.12
C GLY A 759 -4.23 4.55 5.17
N GLN A 760 -3.74 4.96 6.35
CA GLN A 760 -2.36 5.37 6.57
C GLN A 760 -1.32 4.25 6.37
N THR A 761 -1.75 2.99 6.26
CA THR A 761 -0.84 1.86 6.02
C THR A 761 -0.52 1.62 4.55
N ALA A 762 -1.25 2.27 3.63
CA ALA A 762 -1.03 2.10 2.20
C ALA A 762 0.37 2.59 1.76
N PRO A 763 1.16 1.78 1.04
CA PRO A 763 2.50 2.16 0.62
C PRO A 763 2.43 3.16 -0.54
N GLY A 764 2.82 4.40 -0.31
CA GLY A 764 2.79 5.46 -1.33
C GLY A 764 1.81 6.57 -0.97
N ASP A 765 0.93 6.95 -1.91
CA ASP A 765 0.07 8.13 -1.79
C ASP A 765 -1.30 7.86 -1.13
N GLY A 766 -1.58 6.64 -0.66
CA GLY A 766 -2.81 6.30 0.04
C GLY A 766 -3.93 5.76 -0.87
N ILE A 767 -5.15 5.73 -0.35
CA ILE A 767 -6.32 5.13 -1.01
C ILE A 767 -7.37 6.19 -1.32
N THR A 768 -7.87 6.18 -2.55
CA THR A 768 -9.05 6.95 -2.98
C THR A 768 -10.14 6.01 -3.45
N LEU A 769 -11.37 6.23 -2.99
CA LEU A 769 -12.58 5.58 -3.47
C LEU A 769 -13.33 6.53 -4.39
N ARG A 770 -13.83 6.02 -5.52
CA ARG A 770 -14.58 6.84 -6.49
C ARG A 770 -15.80 6.15 -7.09
N ASP A 771 -16.58 6.95 -7.80
CA ASP A 771 -17.73 6.62 -8.64
C ASP A 771 -19.02 6.26 -7.90
N TYR A 772 -18.96 5.62 -6.73
CA TYR A 772 -20.16 5.26 -5.96
C TYR A 772 -20.08 5.69 -4.49
N PRO A 773 -21.24 5.86 -3.82
CA PRO A 773 -21.32 6.13 -2.40
C PRO A 773 -20.66 5.06 -1.53
N VAL A 774 -20.08 5.49 -0.41
CA VAL A 774 -19.66 4.61 0.68
C VAL A 774 -20.57 4.84 1.89
N VAL A 775 -21.14 3.75 2.42
CA VAL A 775 -22.15 3.84 3.49
C VAL A 775 -21.76 2.99 4.68
N VAL A 776 -21.67 3.61 5.86
CA VAL A 776 -21.53 2.93 7.15
C VAL A 776 -22.90 2.52 7.65
N ASN A 777 -23.17 1.21 7.68
CA ASN A 777 -24.46 0.61 8.02
C ASN A 777 -24.38 -0.31 9.24
N THR A 778 -23.39 -0.10 10.10
CA THR A 778 -23.10 -0.97 11.24
C THR A 778 -22.38 -0.20 12.34
N ASP A 779 -22.34 -0.80 13.52
CA ASP A 779 -21.73 -0.21 14.72
C ASP A 779 -20.24 -0.54 14.82
N ASN A 780 -19.52 0.20 15.68
CA ASN A 780 -18.12 -0.05 16.04
C ASN A 780 -17.17 -0.02 14.82
N VAL A 781 -17.01 1.17 14.24
CA VAL A 781 -16.24 1.39 13.00
C VAL A 781 -15.21 2.50 13.19
N ILE A 782 -13.97 2.25 12.78
CA ILE A 782 -12.89 3.24 12.71
C ILE A 782 -12.47 3.41 11.25
N LEU A 783 -12.55 4.63 10.70
CA LEU A 783 -12.05 4.98 9.36
C LEU A 783 -10.98 6.05 9.47
N ARG A 784 -9.78 5.81 8.91
CA ARG A 784 -8.68 6.77 8.99
C ARG A 784 -7.90 6.96 7.70
N PHE A 785 -7.51 8.20 7.38
CA PHE A 785 -6.59 8.54 6.28
C PHE A 785 -7.03 8.01 4.90
N LEU A 786 -8.34 8.01 4.62
CA LEU A 786 -8.93 7.60 3.33
C LEU A 786 -9.44 8.82 2.56
N ARG A 787 -9.58 8.67 1.23
CA ARG A 787 -10.24 9.67 0.40
C ARG A 787 -11.49 9.10 -0.27
N PHE A 788 -12.57 9.88 -0.27
CA PHE A 788 -13.84 9.56 -0.92
C PHE A 788 -14.12 10.66 -1.94
N ARG A 789 -13.81 10.39 -3.20
CA ARG A 789 -13.95 11.33 -4.31
C ARG A 789 -14.99 10.75 -5.26
N MET A 790 -16.27 10.93 -4.97
CA MET A 790 -17.32 10.18 -5.67
C MET A 790 -17.39 10.56 -7.16
N GLY A 791 -17.43 11.85 -7.48
CA GLY A 791 -17.60 12.36 -8.84
C GLY A 791 -18.94 12.00 -9.47
N ASP A 792 -19.18 12.51 -10.68
CA ASP A 792 -20.43 12.30 -11.42
C ASP A 792 -20.32 11.32 -12.59
N ALA A 793 -19.13 10.73 -12.80
CA ALA A 793 -18.85 9.85 -13.94
C ALA A 793 -19.73 8.59 -14.01
N ALA A 794 -20.23 8.10 -12.87
CA ALA A 794 -21.13 6.94 -12.81
C ALA A 794 -22.63 7.32 -12.81
N GLU A 795 -22.94 8.61 -12.96
CA GLU A 795 -24.30 9.16 -13.00
C GLU A 795 -25.18 8.69 -11.84
N GLN A 796 -24.59 8.57 -10.65
CA GLN A 796 -25.32 8.24 -9.42
C GLN A 796 -25.55 9.51 -8.61
N GLU A 797 -26.74 9.66 -8.03
CA GLU A 797 -27.01 10.62 -6.96
C GLU A 797 -26.68 9.96 -5.60
N GLY A 798 -25.86 10.62 -4.78
CA GLY A 798 -25.62 10.16 -3.41
C GLY A 798 -24.45 10.84 -2.72
N ASP A 799 -24.28 10.45 -1.45
CA ASP A 799 -23.22 10.99 -0.61
C ASP A 799 -21.88 10.33 -0.90
N ALA A 800 -20.78 11.09 -0.81
CA ALA A 800 -19.46 10.50 -0.94
C ALA A 800 -19.15 9.56 0.24
N LEU A 801 -19.54 9.95 1.45
CA LEU A 801 -19.49 9.12 2.66
C LEU A 801 -20.67 9.45 3.59
N GLY A 802 -21.36 8.44 4.12
CA GLY A 802 -22.38 8.69 5.14
C GLY A 802 -22.80 7.48 5.96
N GLY A 803 -23.64 7.73 6.96
CA GLY A 803 -24.20 6.70 7.83
C GLY A 803 -25.24 7.26 8.79
N ARG A 804 -26.27 6.45 9.07
CA ARG A 804 -27.36 6.81 9.98
C ARG A 804 -27.79 5.61 10.82
N THR A 805 -28.42 5.85 11.97
CA THR A 805 -28.90 4.79 12.87
C THR A 805 -27.79 3.83 13.33
N ILE A 806 -26.56 4.36 13.48
CA ILE A 806 -25.35 3.61 13.89
C ILE A 806 -24.78 4.15 15.20
N LYS A 807 -23.94 3.36 15.87
CA LYS A 807 -23.23 3.79 17.07
C LYS A 807 -21.76 3.40 17.15
N ASP A 808 -21.02 4.13 17.96
CA ASP A 808 -19.61 3.90 18.28
C ASP A 808 -18.75 3.97 17.00
N VAL A 809 -18.74 5.14 16.36
CA VAL A 809 -18.04 5.34 15.09
C VAL A 809 -17.14 6.57 15.14
N ILE A 810 -15.92 6.42 14.62
CA ILE A 810 -14.97 7.51 14.46
C ILE A 810 -14.42 7.55 13.02
N VAL A 811 -14.48 8.74 12.42
CA VAL A 811 -13.89 9.06 11.12
C VAL A 811 -12.85 10.15 11.36
N ASP A 812 -11.58 9.84 11.06
CA ASP A 812 -10.43 10.68 11.40
C ASP A 812 -9.53 10.88 10.17
N HIS A 813 -9.14 12.12 9.89
CA HIS A 813 -8.19 12.42 8.80
C HIS A 813 -8.60 11.91 7.41
N CYS A 814 -9.90 11.89 7.11
CA CYS A 814 -10.39 11.54 5.78
C CYS A 814 -10.61 12.79 4.91
N SER A 815 -10.54 12.63 3.59
CA SER A 815 -10.84 13.70 2.63
C SER A 815 -12.02 13.31 1.74
N MET A 816 -13.08 14.11 1.71
CA MET A 816 -14.34 13.83 1.01
C MET A 816 -14.62 14.94 -0.01
N SER A 817 -14.85 14.57 -1.28
CA SER A 817 -15.16 15.52 -2.34
C SER A 817 -16.08 14.97 -3.43
N TRP A 818 -16.62 15.89 -4.22
CA TRP A 818 -17.30 15.63 -5.50
C TRP A 818 -18.54 14.75 -5.36
N SER A 819 -19.28 14.89 -4.27
CA SER A 819 -20.58 14.24 -4.15
C SER A 819 -21.61 14.85 -5.11
N THR A 820 -22.59 14.03 -5.45
CA THR A 820 -23.80 14.39 -6.21
C THR A 820 -25.02 14.40 -5.29
N ASP A 821 -24.83 14.47 -3.96
CA ASP A 821 -25.82 14.90 -2.97
C ASP A 821 -25.10 15.68 -1.84
N GLU A 822 -24.78 15.05 -0.70
CA GLU A 822 -23.88 15.60 0.33
C GLU A 822 -22.47 15.01 0.29
N CYS A 823 -21.43 15.78 0.61
CA CYS A 823 -20.10 15.16 0.75
C CYS A 823 -20.07 14.21 1.95
N VAL A 824 -20.61 14.62 3.10
CA VAL A 824 -20.57 13.85 4.34
C VAL A 824 -21.82 14.00 5.20
N SER A 825 -22.61 12.94 5.34
CA SER A 825 -23.79 12.93 6.22
C SER A 825 -23.74 11.84 7.30
N PHE A 826 -23.69 12.28 8.55
CA PHE A 826 -23.81 11.43 9.72
C PHE A 826 -24.81 12.05 10.70
N TYR A 827 -25.99 11.45 10.80
CA TYR A 827 -27.07 11.88 11.68
C TYR A 827 -27.89 10.69 12.18
N HIS A 828 -28.66 10.88 13.24
CA HIS A 828 -29.40 9.80 13.91
C HIS A 828 -28.49 8.73 14.49
N ASN A 829 -27.30 9.15 14.94
CA ASN A 829 -26.24 8.27 15.42
C ASN A 829 -26.00 8.46 16.92
N GLN A 830 -25.30 7.52 17.55
CA GLN A 830 -24.91 7.62 18.95
C GLN A 830 -23.40 7.40 19.14
N ASN A 831 -22.76 8.18 20.00
CA ASN A 831 -21.31 8.08 20.27
C ASN A 831 -20.49 8.16 18.97
N PHE A 832 -20.61 9.29 18.27
CA PHE A 832 -20.03 9.51 16.96
C PHE A 832 -18.93 10.58 17.02
N THR A 833 -17.87 10.44 16.22
CA THR A 833 -16.90 11.52 15.99
C THR A 833 -16.47 11.60 14.53
N LEU A 834 -16.54 12.81 13.98
CA LEU A 834 -15.87 13.20 12.74
C LEU A 834 -14.80 14.25 13.08
N GLN A 835 -13.53 13.88 12.94
CA GLN A 835 -12.42 14.73 13.33
C GLN A 835 -11.36 14.90 12.24
N TRP A 836 -10.76 16.09 12.18
CA TRP A 836 -9.61 16.39 11.32
C TRP A 836 -9.80 16.06 9.83
N CYS A 837 -11.03 16.10 9.31
CA CYS A 837 -11.34 15.76 7.92
C CYS A 837 -11.37 16.99 7.01
N ILE A 838 -11.12 16.80 5.71
CA ILE A 838 -11.39 17.79 4.66
C ILE A 838 -12.66 17.38 3.91
N ILE A 839 -13.59 18.30 3.77
CA ILE A 839 -14.87 18.12 3.11
C ILE A 839 -14.97 19.26 2.12
N SER A 840 -14.96 18.94 0.83
CA SER A 840 -14.82 19.97 -0.19
C SER A 840 -15.58 19.69 -1.46
N GLU A 841 -15.99 20.74 -2.16
CA GLU A 841 -16.47 20.66 -3.54
C GLU A 841 -17.55 19.61 -3.79
N SER A 842 -18.75 19.83 -3.27
CA SER A 842 -19.92 19.10 -3.76
C SER A 842 -20.34 19.63 -5.13
N LEU A 843 -20.89 18.76 -5.98
CA LEU A 843 -21.18 19.07 -7.37
C LEU A 843 -22.57 19.72 -7.48
N ARG A 844 -22.61 21.02 -7.80
CA ARG A 844 -23.84 21.82 -7.73
C ARG A 844 -24.82 21.56 -8.87
N ASN A 845 -24.45 21.81 -10.12
CA ASN A 845 -25.30 21.58 -11.29
C ASN A 845 -24.84 20.30 -12.03
N SER A 846 -24.91 19.17 -11.32
CA SER A 846 -24.52 17.86 -11.83
C SER A 846 -25.76 17.02 -12.20
N VAL A 847 -25.71 15.71 -11.96
CA VAL A 847 -26.71 14.69 -12.34
C VAL A 847 -28.03 14.73 -11.56
N HIS A 848 -28.35 15.87 -10.92
CA HIS A 848 -29.51 16.03 -10.04
C HIS A 848 -30.82 16.20 -10.81
N ASP A 849 -31.78 15.29 -10.63
CA ASP A 849 -33.16 15.47 -11.15
C ASP A 849 -33.88 16.67 -10.50
N LYS A 850 -33.49 16.99 -9.26
CA LYS A 850 -34.05 18.06 -8.40
C LYS A 850 -33.49 19.46 -8.69
N GLY A 851 -32.55 19.61 -9.63
CA GLY A 851 -31.87 20.86 -9.94
C GLY A 851 -30.64 21.13 -9.05
N ALA A 852 -30.17 22.38 -8.99
CA ALA A 852 -28.91 22.74 -8.33
C ALA A 852 -28.83 22.27 -6.86
N HIS A 853 -27.83 21.43 -6.54
CA HIS A 853 -27.73 20.74 -5.26
C HIS A 853 -26.28 20.37 -4.88
N GLY A 854 -25.47 21.36 -4.53
CA GLY A 854 -24.08 21.14 -4.09
C GLY A 854 -23.94 21.30 -2.59
N TYR A 855 -24.11 20.24 -1.79
CA TYR A 855 -24.19 20.35 -0.32
C TYR A 855 -23.04 19.70 0.44
N GLY A 856 -22.66 20.30 1.58
CA GLY A 856 -21.56 19.80 2.42
C GLY A 856 -21.93 18.56 3.23
N GLY A 857 -23.00 18.62 4.02
CA GLY A 857 -23.41 17.50 4.88
C GLY A 857 -24.60 17.75 5.81
N ILE A 858 -25.27 16.67 6.24
CA ILE A 858 -26.23 16.69 7.36
C ILE A 858 -25.60 16.04 8.60
N TRP A 859 -25.50 16.79 9.69
CA TRP A 859 -24.85 16.37 10.93
C TRP A 859 -25.82 16.37 12.12
N GLY A 860 -25.85 15.26 12.86
CA GLY A 860 -26.74 15.07 14.01
C GLY A 860 -26.34 13.87 14.86
N GLY A 861 -26.98 13.72 16.01
CA GLY A 861 -26.76 12.56 16.87
C GLY A 861 -26.85 12.85 18.37
N LYS A 862 -27.07 11.78 19.13
CA LYS A 862 -26.92 11.78 20.58
C LYS A 862 -25.45 11.51 20.91
N ASN A 863 -24.79 12.44 21.59
CA ASN A 863 -23.35 12.37 21.85
C ASN A 863 -22.57 12.26 20.52
N ALA A 864 -22.60 13.32 19.71
CA ALA A 864 -21.93 13.38 18.43
C ALA A 864 -20.98 14.58 18.37
N SER A 865 -19.69 14.34 18.11
CA SER A 865 -18.68 15.39 17.98
C SER A 865 -18.28 15.56 16.51
N PHE A 866 -18.25 16.81 16.07
CA PHE A 866 -17.74 17.21 14.75
C PHE A 866 -16.72 18.32 14.98
N HIS A 867 -15.43 17.97 14.97
CA HIS A 867 -14.39 18.95 15.30
C HIS A 867 -13.18 18.94 14.39
N HIS A 868 -12.56 20.12 14.25
CA HIS A 868 -11.35 20.31 13.46
C HIS A 868 -11.49 19.88 11.99
N ASN A 869 -12.69 19.97 11.41
CA ASN A 869 -12.93 19.66 10.01
C ASN A 869 -12.90 20.93 9.15
N LEU A 870 -12.50 20.79 7.89
CA LEU A 870 -12.63 21.83 6.86
C LEU A 870 -13.85 21.54 5.98
N LEU A 871 -14.71 22.52 5.79
CA LEU A 871 -15.80 22.53 4.81
C LEU A 871 -15.52 23.64 3.81
N ALA A 872 -15.32 23.29 2.53
CA ALA A 872 -14.85 24.25 1.54
C ALA A 872 -15.58 24.12 0.19
N HIS A 873 -15.96 25.24 -0.42
CA HIS A 873 -16.50 25.27 -1.80
C HIS A 873 -17.83 24.51 -2.00
N HIS A 874 -18.78 24.66 -1.08
CA HIS A 874 -20.13 24.09 -1.22
C HIS A 874 -21.18 25.20 -1.43
N ASP A 875 -22.31 24.88 -2.07
CA ASP A 875 -23.41 25.83 -2.21
C ASP A 875 -24.12 26.11 -0.88
N SER A 876 -24.39 25.04 -0.12
CA SER A 876 -25.17 25.06 1.12
C SER A 876 -24.81 23.87 2.03
N ARG A 877 -25.46 23.78 3.19
CA ARG A 877 -25.28 22.72 4.22
C ARG A 877 -23.83 22.61 4.68
N ASN A 878 -23.31 23.68 5.29
CA ASN A 878 -21.93 23.75 5.78
C ASN A 878 -21.83 23.87 7.32
N PRO A 879 -22.23 22.85 8.11
CA PRO A 879 -23.14 21.74 7.78
C PRO A 879 -24.62 22.16 7.86
N ARG A 880 -25.57 21.30 7.48
CA ARG A 880 -26.93 21.38 8.02
C ARG A 880 -26.97 20.57 9.31
N LEU A 881 -27.39 21.17 10.43
CA LEU A 881 -27.71 20.41 11.63
C LEU A 881 -29.11 19.82 11.48
N GLY A 882 -29.27 18.52 11.68
CA GLY A 882 -30.59 17.92 11.60
C GLY A 882 -30.61 16.41 11.72
N GLU A 883 -31.81 15.91 11.91
CA GLU A 883 -32.12 14.50 12.13
C GLU A 883 -33.09 13.96 11.07
N ILE A 884 -33.47 12.68 11.19
CA ILE A 884 -34.60 12.12 10.43
C ILE A 884 -35.83 13.02 10.65
N HIS A 885 -36.48 13.40 9.54
CA HIS A 885 -37.56 14.39 9.54
C HIS A 885 -38.66 14.06 10.56
N GLY A 886 -38.86 14.97 11.51
CA GLY A 886 -39.94 14.87 12.49
C GLY A 886 -39.70 13.88 13.64
N ASP A 887 -38.56 13.20 13.70
CA ASP A 887 -38.29 12.18 14.70
C ASP A 887 -38.05 12.77 16.10
N ALA A 888 -38.51 12.09 17.15
CA ALA A 888 -38.29 12.50 18.53
C ALA A 888 -36.82 12.37 18.98
N PHE A 889 -36.01 11.60 18.25
CA PHE A 889 -34.58 11.42 18.51
C PHE A 889 -33.83 12.75 18.59
N ALA A 890 -34.21 13.76 17.81
CA ALA A 890 -33.63 15.10 17.85
C ALA A 890 -33.66 15.74 19.25
N LEU A 891 -34.63 15.38 20.10
CA LEU A 891 -34.72 15.86 21.49
C LEU A 891 -33.66 15.24 22.42
N THR A 892 -33.02 14.16 21.97
CA THR A 892 -31.95 13.47 22.69
C THR A 892 -30.57 13.92 22.26
N ASP A 893 -30.49 14.73 21.21
CA ASP A 893 -29.24 15.15 20.61
C ASP A 893 -28.35 15.89 21.60
N LEU A 894 -27.07 15.64 21.42
CA LEU A 894 -25.99 16.37 22.05
C LEU A 894 -24.89 16.43 21.00
N VAL A 895 -24.90 17.52 20.22
CA VAL A 895 -23.97 17.72 19.11
C VAL A 895 -22.91 18.76 19.49
N ASP A 896 -21.62 18.42 19.43
CA ASP A 896 -20.52 19.38 19.61
C ASP A 896 -19.89 19.72 18.25
N LEU A 897 -20.23 20.90 17.71
CA LEU A 897 -19.60 21.46 16.52
C LEU A 897 -18.48 22.41 16.97
N ARG A 898 -17.22 21.98 16.87
CA ARG A 898 -16.10 22.71 17.49
C ARG A 898 -14.90 22.86 16.57
N ASN A 899 -14.31 24.06 16.53
CA ASN A 899 -13.04 24.28 15.81
C ASN A 899 -13.05 23.88 14.32
N ASN A 900 -14.21 23.88 13.67
CA ASN A 900 -14.27 23.62 12.23
C ASN A 900 -13.96 24.89 11.44
N VAL A 901 -13.39 24.74 10.24
CA VAL A 901 -13.19 25.82 9.28
C VAL A 901 -14.24 25.72 8.19
N ILE A 902 -14.95 26.82 7.93
CA ILE A 902 -15.98 26.90 6.90
C ILE A 902 -15.52 27.96 5.89
N TYR A 903 -15.30 27.55 4.63
CA TYR A 903 -14.73 28.38 3.58
C TYR A 903 -15.59 28.38 2.30
N ASN A 904 -15.75 29.58 1.72
CA ASN A 904 -16.32 29.77 0.37
C ASN A 904 -17.68 29.08 0.13
N TRP A 905 -18.61 29.18 1.08
CA TRP A 905 -20.00 28.76 0.85
C TRP A 905 -20.66 29.74 -0.11
N HIS A 906 -21.59 29.32 -0.99
CA HIS A 906 -22.33 30.25 -1.84
C HIS A 906 -23.56 30.84 -1.12
N GLY A 907 -24.63 30.05 -0.99
CA GLY A 907 -25.91 30.51 -0.47
C GLY A 907 -26.04 30.46 1.06
N ASN A 908 -25.61 29.35 1.68
CA ASN A 908 -25.74 29.16 3.13
C ASN A 908 -24.50 28.48 3.75
N SER A 909 -24.05 28.99 4.89
CA SER A 909 -23.11 28.29 5.78
C SER A 909 -23.88 27.22 6.59
N CYS A 910 -23.95 27.35 7.92
CA CYS A 910 -24.69 26.43 8.78
C CYS A 910 -26.18 26.83 8.93
N TYR A 911 -27.08 25.84 9.00
CA TYR A 911 -28.51 26.04 9.27
C TYR A 911 -29.20 24.75 9.75
N GLY A 912 -30.47 24.85 10.16
CA GLY A 912 -31.26 23.72 10.65
C GLY A 912 -31.31 23.70 12.18
N GLY A 913 -31.23 22.51 12.77
CA GLY A 913 -31.20 22.34 14.22
C GLY A 913 -32.59 22.28 14.84
N GLU A 914 -33.58 21.76 14.10
CA GLU A 914 -34.95 21.63 14.55
C GLU A 914 -35.01 20.77 15.82
N SER A 915 -35.29 21.40 16.98
CA SER A 915 -35.38 20.77 18.31
C SER A 915 -34.13 20.11 18.88
N MET A 916 -32.98 20.26 18.22
CA MET A 916 -31.70 19.67 18.65
C MET A 916 -31.08 20.44 19.84
N HIS A 917 -30.15 19.82 20.55
CA HIS A 917 -29.22 20.52 21.43
C HIS A 917 -27.79 20.48 20.88
N ALA A 918 -27.18 21.65 20.67
CA ALA A 918 -25.85 21.71 20.06
C ALA A 918 -24.92 22.80 20.63
N ASN A 919 -23.62 22.51 20.69
CA ASN A 919 -22.57 23.50 20.83
C ASN A 919 -22.06 23.94 19.44
N ILE A 920 -21.76 25.22 19.25
CA ILE A 920 -21.00 25.77 18.11
C ILE A 920 -19.88 26.65 18.67
N VAL A 921 -18.67 26.09 18.79
CA VAL A 921 -17.59 26.71 19.57
C VAL A 921 -16.33 26.87 18.75
N ASN A 922 -15.76 28.08 18.75
CA ASN A 922 -14.46 28.39 18.16
C ASN A 922 -14.30 27.92 16.70
N CYS A 923 -15.37 27.88 15.91
CA CYS A 923 -15.29 27.64 14.48
C CYS A 923 -14.80 28.90 13.75
N TYR A 924 -14.09 28.71 12.64
CA TYR A 924 -13.52 29.77 11.83
C TYR A 924 -14.23 29.85 10.48
N TYR A 925 -14.86 30.98 10.21
CA TYR A 925 -15.62 31.22 8.99
C TYR A 925 -14.87 32.20 8.11
N LYS A 926 -14.64 31.82 6.84
CA LYS A 926 -13.95 32.65 5.86
C LYS A 926 -14.75 32.72 4.56
N PRO A 927 -15.35 33.89 4.23
CA PRO A 927 -15.96 34.11 2.93
C PRO A 927 -14.94 33.90 1.81
N GLY A 928 -15.40 33.35 0.69
CA GLY A 928 -14.62 33.24 -0.53
C GLY A 928 -15.35 33.86 -1.74
N PRO A 929 -14.83 33.65 -2.96
CA PRO A 929 -15.38 34.27 -4.17
C PRO A 929 -16.86 33.99 -4.46
N ALA A 930 -17.42 32.87 -3.97
CA ALA A 930 -18.83 32.52 -4.13
C ALA A 930 -19.73 33.08 -3.02
N THR A 931 -19.17 33.58 -1.91
CA THR A 931 -19.96 33.87 -0.70
C THR A 931 -20.90 35.05 -0.84
N THR A 932 -22.20 34.77 -0.72
CA THR A 932 -23.27 35.78 -0.79
C THR A 932 -23.74 36.26 0.59
N LYS A 933 -23.59 35.43 1.63
CA LYS A 933 -23.99 35.76 3.02
C LYS A 933 -22.80 35.63 3.97
N VAL A 934 -22.12 36.75 4.20
CA VAL A 934 -20.87 36.81 4.97
C VAL A 934 -21.09 36.55 6.46
N GLU A 935 -22.04 37.20 7.12
CA GLU A 935 -22.09 37.21 8.60
C GLU A 935 -22.70 35.96 9.26
N ARG A 936 -23.11 34.94 8.49
CA ARG A 936 -23.88 33.82 9.04
C ARG A 936 -23.00 32.77 9.72
N ILE A 937 -23.17 32.61 11.04
CA ILE A 937 -22.67 31.46 11.80
C ILE A 937 -23.66 30.31 11.68
N ILE A 938 -24.93 30.53 12.02
CA ILE A 938 -26.03 29.56 11.84
C ILE A 938 -27.38 30.27 11.61
N SER A 939 -28.24 29.70 10.76
CA SER A 939 -29.67 30.03 10.70
C SER A 939 -30.50 28.92 11.35
N ILE A 940 -30.90 29.10 12.61
CA ILE A 940 -31.68 28.09 13.36
C ILE A 940 -33.09 27.96 12.77
N ASP A 941 -33.56 26.72 12.67
CA ASP A 941 -34.85 26.34 12.10
C ASP A 941 -35.76 25.61 13.13
N LYS A 942 -37.06 25.48 12.82
CA LYS A 942 -38.01 24.63 13.54
C LYS A 942 -38.98 23.95 12.58
N LEU A 943 -39.47 22.76 12.96
CA LEU A 943 -40.46 22.05 12.16
C LEU A 943 -41.85 22.67 12.36
N THR A 944 -42.41 23.32 11.34
CA THR A 944 -43.76 23.92 11.43
C THR A 944 -44.91 22.96 11.12
N GLU A 945 -44.60 21.81 10.52
CA GLU A 945 -45.56 20.74 10.27
C GLU A 945 -46.11 20.22 11.60
N THR A 946 -47.43 20.01 11.67
CA THR A 946 -48.10 19.47 12.85
C THR A 946 -48.14 17.94 12.81
N GLY A 947 -48.24 17.30 13.97
CA GLY A 947 -48.37 15.84 14.08
C GLY A 947 -47.05 15.09 14.32
N PHE A 948 -45.94 15.81 14.47
CA PHE A 948 -44.64 15.25 14.86
C PHE A 948 -44.32 15.57 16.33
N PRO A 949 -43.57 14.70 17.03
CA PRO A 949 -43.11 14.97 18.40
C PRO A 949 -42.34 16.29 18.57
N ILE A 950 -41.68 16.77 17.51
CA ILE A 950 -40.85 17.99 17.51
C ILE A 950 -41.54 19.21 16.89
N SER A 951 -42.84 19.13 16.60
CA SER A 951 -43.60 20.20 15.96
C SER A 951 -43.52 21.52 16.76
N ASN A 952 -43.14 22.58 16.07
CA ASN A 952 -43.02 23.97 16.54
C ASN A 952 -42.03 24.19 17.69
N LEU A 953 -41.09 23.27 17.90
CA LEU A 953 -40.04 23.39 18.90
C LEU A 953 -38.74 23.93 18.28
N TRP A 954 -38.16 24.94 18.92
CA TRP A 954 -36.83 25.45 18.58
C TRP A 954 -35.76 24.58 19.26
N GLY A 955 -34.60 24.41 18.62
CA GLY A 955 -33.42 23.81 19.25
C GLY A 955 -32.80 24.72 20.32
N LYS A 956 -31.87 24.17 21.12
CA LYS A 956 -31.11 24.90 22.13
C LYS A 956 -29.62 24.85 21.83
N PHE A 957 -28.96 25.99 21.93
CA PHE A 957 -27.59 26.13 21.46
C PHE A 957 -26.71 26.86 22.46
N TYR A 958 -25.48 26.37 22.60
CA TYR A 958 -24.37 27.14 23.15
C TYR A 958 -23.47 27.57 21.99
N ILE A 959 -23.33 28.87 21.77
CA ILE A 959 -22.57 29.42 20.63
C ILE A 959 -21.60 30.46 21.18
N ASP A 960 -20.30 30.22 21.03
CA ASP A 960 -19.27 31.10 21.57
C ASP A 960 -17.92 31.01 20.81
N GLY A 961 -17.17 32.11 20.83
CA GLY A 961 -15.78 32.19 20.35
C GLY A 961 -15.55 31.94 18.84
N ASN A 962 -16.62 31.86 18.04
CA ASN A 962 -16.51 31.70 16.60
C ASN A 962 -15.98 32.98 15.95
N SER A 963 -15.13 32.84 14.93
CA SER A 963 -14.52 33.97 14.22
C SER A 963 -15.00 34.03 12.77
N MET A 964 -15.26 35.25 12.28
CA MET A 964 -15.72 35.51 10.92
C MET A 964 -14.81 36.50 10.22
N THR A 965 -14.08 36.03 9.21
CA THR A 965 -13.28 36.90 8.34
C THR A 965 -14.21 37.86 7.60
N GLY A 966 -13.88 39.15 7.58
CA GLY A 966 -14.69 40.18 6.94
C GLY A 966 -15.88 40.68 7.77
N SER A 967 -16.14 40.17 8.99
CA SER A 967 -17.08 40.78 9.93
C SER A 967 -16.57 40.76 11.37
N ILE A 968 -16.10 41.92 11.83
CA ILE A 968 -15.74 42.14 13.23
C ILE A 968 -16.96 42.07 14.15
N ARG A 969 -18.16 42.40 13.66
CA ARG A 969 -19.39 42.37 14.47
C ARG A 969 -19.82 40.94 14.78
N ALA A 970 -19.87 40.07 13.76
CA ALA A 970 -20.19 38.66 13.96
C ALA A 970 -19.12 37.95 14.79
N THR A 971 -17.85 38.34 14.66
CA THR A 971 -16.75 37.83 15.50
C THR A 971 -16.90 38.24 16.97
N ASN A 972 -17.22 39.50 17.25
CA ASN A 972 -17.32 39.99 18.63
C ASN A 972 -18.67 39.65 19.30
N ASP A 973 -19.72 39.47 18.53
CA ASP A 973 -21.07 39.12 19.00
C ASP A 973 -21.69 38.09 18.05
N ASN A 974 -21.36 36.83 18.31
CA ASN A 974 -21.85 35.68 17.55
C ASN A 974 -23.39 35.61 17.55
N TRP A 975 -24.04 35.89 18.68
CA TRP A 975 -25.49 35.71 18.81
C TRP A 975 -26.29 36.74 18.04
N THR A 976 -26.00 38.03 18.19
CA THR A 976 -26.80 39.07 17.52
C THR A 976 -26.63 39.01 16.01
N TYR A 977 -25.37 39.04 15.53
CA TYR A 977 -25.09 39.17 14.10
C TYR A 977 -25.00 37.83 13.39
N GLY A 978 -24.44 36.81 14.05
CA GLY A 978 -24.21 35.48 13.46
C GLY A 978 -25.39 34.52 13.56
N VAL A 979 -26.38 34.80 14.42
CA VAL A 979 -27.55 33.93 14.65
C VAL A 979 -28.86 34.70 14.48
N TYR A 980 -29.13 35.69 15.33
CA TYR A 980 -30.44 36.34 15.41
C TYR A 980 -30.80 37.18 14.18
N ASN A 981 -29.80 37.73 13.49
CA ASN A 981 -30.00 38.44 12.22
C ASN A 981 -30.05 37.51 11.00
N GLN A 982 -29.91 36.19 11.20
CA GLN A 982 -29.72 35.23 10.11
C GLN A 982 -30.92 34.31 9.87
N TYR A 983 -31.97 34.41 10.70
CA TYR A 983 -33.18 33.61 10.57
C TYR A 983 -33.80 33.69 9.17
N ASN A 984 -34.48 32.61 8.79
CA ASN A 984 -35.33 32.62 7.61
C ASN A 984 -36.48 33.63 7.82
N ALA A 985 -36.70 34.48 6.81
CA ALA A 985 -37.74 35.52 6.83
C ALA A 985 -39.17 34.97 7.00
N ARG A 986 -39.39 33.67 6.82
CA ARG A 986 -40.66 33.01 7.12
C ARG A 986 -41.03 33.01 8.62
N TYR A 987 -40.07 33.31 9.49
CA TYR A 987 -40.27 33.32 10.94
C TYR A 987 -40.40 34.73 11.51
N THR A 988 -41.38 34.89 12.38
CA THR A 988 -41.42 35.99 13.35
C THR A 988 -40.95 35.45 14.68
N VAL A 989 -39.68 35.72 15.04
CA VAL A 989 -39.06 35.21 16.27
C VAL A 989 -39.16 36.25 17.38
N THR A 990 -39.86 35.92 18.47
CA THR A 990 -40.01 36.79 19.64
C THR A 990 -38.74 36.83 20.49
N GLN A 991 -38.60 37.86 21.34
CA GLN A 991 -37.47 37.96 22.26
C GLN A 991 -37.39 36.77 23.23
N ALA A 992 -38.54 36.29 23.73
CA ALA A 992 -38.60 35.13 24.61
C ALA A 992 -38.14 33.84 23.91
N GLU A 993 -38.45 33.66 22.63
CA GLU A 993 -37.93 32.53 21.83
C GLU A 993 -36.41 32.63 21.62
N LYS A 994 -35.89 33.84 21.34
CA LYS A 994 -34.44 34.07 21.23
C LYS A 994 -33.69 33.68 22.51
N GLU A 995 -34.24 34.05 23.67
CA GLU A 995 -33.68 33.70 24.98
C GLU A 995 -33.79 32.19 25.26
N ALA A 996 -34.92 31.55 24.91
CA ALA A 996 -35.13 30.12 25.13
C ALA A 996 -34.22 29.22 24.27
N MET A 997 -33.77 29.70 23.10
CA MET A 997 -32.82 29.01 22.23
C MET A 997 -31.39 29.02 22.78
N ARG A 998 -31.04 29.94 23.70
CA ARG A 998 -29.66 30.12 24.17
C ARG A 998 -29.40 29.34 25.45
N LEU A 999 -28.38 28.49 25.43
CA LEU A 999 -27.80 27.86 26.61
C LEU A 999 -26.76 28.80 27.24
N ALA A 1000 -26.76 28.88 28.57
CA ALA A 1000 -25.81 29.69 29.32
C ALA A 1000 -24.43 29.02 29.46
N GLU A 1001 -24.43 27.68 29.50
CA GLU A 1001 -23.23 26.84 29.65
C GLU A 1001 -23.16 25.85 28.46
N PRO A 1002 -21.95 25.42 28.06
CA PRO A 1002 -21.80 24.44 27.00
C PRO A 1002 -22.37 23.08 27.43
N LEU A 1003 -22.87 22.33 26.45
CA LEU A 1003 -23.10 20.89 26.58
C LEU A 1003 -21.75 20.17 26.73
N ASP A 1004 -21.76 18.96 27.26
CA ASP A 1004 -20.56 18.12 27.37
C ASP A 1004 -19.91 17.91 25.99
N PRO A 1005 -18.65 18.33 25.75
CA PRO A 1005 -18.03 18.17 24.45
C PRO A 1005 -17.49 16.74 24.18
N GLY A 1006 -17.48 15.84 25.17
CA GLY A 1006 -16.94 14.48 25.02
C GLY A 1006 -15.40 14.39 25.14
N GLU A 1007 -14.77 15.40 25.75
CA GLU A 1007 -13.32 15.69 25.74
C GLU A 1007 -12.75 15.93 24.34
N VAL A 1008 -12.55 17.20 24.02
CA VAL A 1008 -11.98 17.66 22.75
C VAL A 1008 -10.94 18.73 23.04
N THR A 1009 -9.75 18.57 22.47
CA THR A 1009 -8.73 19.61 22.49
C THR A 1009 -9.28 20.85 21.80
N THR A 1010 -9.50 21.93 22.56
CA THR A 1010 -10.17 23.13 22.03
C THR A 1010 -9.15 24.21 21.71
N HIS A 1011 -9.06 24.62 20.45
CA HIS A 1011 -8.25 25.76 20.03
C HIS A 1011 -9.08 27.05 20.01
N VAL A 1012 -8.45 28.22 20.03
CA VAL A 1012 -9.12 29.44 19.54
C VAL A 1012 -9.35 29.32 18.03
N ALA A 1013 -10.40 29.97 17.50
CA ALA A 1013 -10.79 29.80 16.09
C ALA A 1013 -9.65 30.05 15.08
N ALA A 1014 -8.83 31.08 15.30
CA ALA A 1014 -7.68 31.37 14.42
C ALA A 1014 -6.61 30.27 14.46
N MET A 1015 -6.36 29.68 15.62
CA MET A 1015 -5.41 28.56 15.75
C MET A 1015 -5.99 27.27 15.15
N ALA A 1016 -7.28 27.01 15.35
CA ALA A 1016 -7.96 25.89 14.68
C ALA A 1016 -7.81 25.97 13.15
N TYR A 1017 -7.95 27.17 12.58
CA TYR A 1017 -7.69 27.43 11.16
C TYR A 1017 -6.27 27.04 10.74
N GLU A 1018 -5.26 27.50 11.46
CA GLU A 1018 -3.86 27.17 11.17
C GLU A 1018 -3.57 25.68 11.31
N LYS A 1019 -4.09 25.03 12.36
CA LYS A 1019 -3.93 23.60 12.61
C LYS A 1019 -4.60 22.76 11.53
N ILE A 1020 -5.82 23.10 11.10
CA ILE A 1020 -6.52 22.42 10.02
C ILE A 1020 -5.74 22.54 8.71
N LEU A 1021 -5.19 23.71 8.39
CA LEU A 1021 -4.37 23.88 7.19
C LEU A 1021 -3.13 22.96 7.18
N GLN A 1022 -2.57 22.68 8.35
CA GLN A 1022 -1.39 21.84 8.49
C GLN A 1022 -1.74 20.35 8.56
N TYR A 1023 -2.81 19.98 9.25
CA TYR A 1023 -3.08 18.59 9.67
C TYR A 1023 -4.43 18.01 9.21
N GLY A 1024 -5.36 18.79 8.66
CA GLY A 1024 -6.66 18.27 8.19
C GLY A 1024 -6.59 17.37 6.94
N GLY A 1025 -7.57 16.48 6.79
CA GLY A 1025 -7.71 15.55 5.66
C GLY A 1025 -6.74 14.38 5.75
N ALA A 1026 -6.48 13.69 4.64
CA ALA A 1026 -5.48 12.62 4.56
C ALA A 1026 -4.05 13.18 4.72
N SER A 1027 -3.69 13.71 5.88
CA SER A 1027 -2.53 14.59 6.05
C SER A 1027 -1.18 13.89 6.04
N LEU A 1028 -1.14 12.56 6.25
CA LEU A 1028 0.07 11.76 6.07
C LEU A 1028 0.58 11.85 4.63
N LYS A 1029 -0.33 11.83 3.67
CA LYS A 1029 -0.08 11.99 2.24
C LYS A 1029 -1.25 12.74 1.64
N ARG A 1030 -1.12 14.01 1.28
CA ARG A 1030 -2.19 14.75 0.60
C ARG A 1030 -2.04 14.66 -0.91
N ASP A 1031 -3.15 14.47 -1.61
CA ASP A 1031 -3.17 14.52 -3.07
C ASP A 1031 -3.26 15.97 -3.57
N SER A 1032 -3.21 16.16 -4.89
CA SER A 1032 -3.26 17.49 -5.50
C SER A 1032 -4.56 18.25 -5.26
N VAL A 1033 -5.65 17.55 -4.95
CA VAL A 1033 -6.95 18.19 -4.68
C VAL A 1033 -6.95 18.75 -3.26
N ASP A 1034 -6.55 17.97 -2.25
CA ASP A 1034 -6.44 18.47 -0.88
C ASP A 1034 -5.47 19.67 -0.81
N LEU A 1035 -4.32 19.56 -1.47
CA LEU A 1035 -3.34 20.66 -1.53
C LEU A 1035 -3.91 21.92 -2.18
N ARG A 1036 -4.72 21.78 -3.25
CA ARG A 1036 -5.41 22.92 -3.89
C ARG A 1036 -6.42 23.54 -2.94
N ILE A 1037 -7.27 22.74 -2.31
CA ILE A 1037 -8.30 23.24 -1.39
C ILE A 1037 -7.65 24.00 -0.22
N LEU A 1038 -6.58 23.46 0.36
CA LEU A 1038 -5.84 24.13 1.43
C LEU A 1038 -5.20 25.44 0.95
N HIS A 1039 -4.65 25.47 -0.26
CA HIS A 1039 -4.13 26.70 -0.87
C HIS A 1039 -5.24 27.75 -1.03
N ASP A 1040 -6.40 27.38 -1.58
CA ASP A 1040 -7.55 28.25 -1.79
C ASP A 1040 -8.06 28.84 -0.46
N VAL A 1041 -8.20 27.99 0.55
CA VAL A 1041 -8.57 28.40 1.92
C VAL A 1041 -7.52 29.33 2.53
N SER A 1042 -6.23 29.07 2.34
CA SER A 1042 -5.14 29.90 2.88
C SER A 1042 -5.13 31.30 2.26
N THR A 1043 -5.26 31.38 0.93
CA THR A 1043 -5.21 32.62 0.15
C THR A 1043 -6.53 33.37 0.13
N GLY A 1044 -7.64 32.70 0.48
CA GLY A 1044 -8.98 33.25 0.33
C GLY A 1044 -9.43 33.33 -1.13
N THR A 1045 -8.88 32.49 -2.01
CA THR A 1045 -9.18 32.46 -3.45
C THR A 1045 -9.78 31.13 -3.89
N ALA A 1046 -10.20 31.02 -5.13
CA ALA A 1046 -10.54 29.74 -5.76
C ALA A 1046 -9.66 29.57 -6.99
N ALA A 1047 -8.87 28.49 -7.06
CA ALA A 1047 -7.98 28.21 -8.18
C ALA A 1047 -8.77 28.02 -9.49
N TYR A 1048 -9.98 27.47 -9.41
CA TYR A 1048 -10.89 27.29 -10.53
C TYR A 1048 -12.16 28.09 -10.30
N MET A 1049 -12.37 29.12 -11.13
CA MET A 1049 -13.51 30.03 -10.99
C MET A 1049 -14.78 29.57 -11.70
N THR A 1050 -14.68 28.58 -12.60
CA THR A 1050 -15.79 28.06 -13.41
C THR A 1050 -16.07 26.60 -13.08
N GLY A 1051 -17.33 26.27 -12.79
CA GLY A 1051 -17.71 24.95 -12.31
C GLY A 1051 -17.93 23.88 -13.36
N GLY A 1052 -17.87 24.23 -14.65
CA GLY A 1052 -18.13 23.31 -15.78
C GLY A 1052 -19.54 23.45 -16.34
N ASN A 1053 -20.58 23.46 -15.49
CA ASN A 1053 -22.00 23.54 -15.90
C ASN A 1053 -22.69 24.79 -15.32
N GLY A 1054 -22.04 25.94 -15.45
CA GLY A 1054 -22.62 27.25 -15.14
C GLY A 1054 -22.44 27.76 -13.71
N SER A 1055 -21.95 26.94 -12.77
CA SER A 1055 -21.52 27.47 -11.46
C SER A 1055 -20.23 28.27 -11.57
N SER A 1056 -20.00 29.17 -10.60
CA SER A 1056 -18.83 30.04 -10.57
C SER A 1056 -18.37 30.33 -9.14
N GLY A 1057 -17.25 31.07 -8.99
CA GLY A 1057 -16.74 31.49 -7.68
C GLY A 1057 -16.07 30.37 -6.89
N GLY A 1058 -15.63 29.31 -7.56
CA GLY A 1058 -15.06 28.12 -6.91
C GLY A 1058 -16.08 27.07 -6.53
N ILE A 1059 -17.36 27.24 -6.88
CA ILE A 1059 -18.35 26.15 -6.81
C ILE A 1059 -18.32 25.39 -8.13
N ILE A 1060 -18.22 24.06 -8.05
CA ILE A 1060 -18.04 23.19 -9.21
C ILE A 1060 -19.25 22.30 -9.45
N ASP A 1061 -19.39 21.82 -10.68
CA ASP A 1061 -20.53 21.03 -11.15
C ASP A 1061 -20.12 19.64 -11.62
N THR A 1062 -18.83 19.42 -11.86
CA THR A 1062 -18.21 18.14 -12.20
C THR A 1062 -16.75 18.14 -11.76
N GLN A 1063 -16.19 17.00 -11.37
CA GLN A 1063 -14.78 16.86 -11.04
C GLN A 1063 -13.84 17.24 -12.20
N ASP A 1064 -14.30 17.09 -13.45
CA ASP A 1064 -13.49 17.36 -14.64
C ASP A 1064 -13.17 18.85 -14.79
N ALA A 1065 -14.00 19.73 -14.22
CA ALA A 1065 -13.76 21.17 -14.20
C ALA A 1065 -12.48 21.56 -13.43
N VAL A 1066 -11.98 20.66 -12.58
CA VAL A 1066 -10.82 20.88 -11.71
C VAL A 1066 -9.75 19.81 -11.84
N GLY A 1067 -9.77 19.06 -12.95
CA GLY A 1067 -8.72 18.10 -13.34
C GLY A 1067 -9.02 16.63 -13.07
N GLY A 1068 -10.18 16.30 -12.48
CA GLY A 1068 -10.58 14.92 -12.20
C GLY A 1068 -9.71 14.23 -11.12
N TRP A 1069 -9.87 12.91 -10.99
CA TRP A 1069 -9.15 12.12 -9.99
C TRP A 1069 -7.64 12.13 -10.20
N PRO A 1070 -6.85 12.51 -9.18
CA PRO A 1070 -5.40 12.39 -9.24
C PRO A 1070 -4.95 10.93 -9.42
N VAL A 1071 -3.86 10.74 -10.15
CA VAL A 1071 -3.14 9.45 -10.17
C VAL A 1071 -2.37 9.34 -8.85
N LEU A 1072 -2.67 8.31 -8.07
CA LEU A 1072 -1.96 8.01 -6.83
C LEU A 1072 -0.86 6.97 -7.08
N VAL A 1073 0.35 7.25 -6.63
CA VAL A 1073 1.51 6.37 -6.80
C VAL A 1073 1.51 5.32 -5.69
N SER A 1074 1.64 4.04 -6.08
CA SER A 1074 1.94 2.95 -5.15
C SER A 1074 3.43 2.74 -5.03
N LEU A 1075 3.91 2.59 -3.80
CA LEU A 1075 5.23 2.09 -3.49
C LEU A 1075 5.15 0.60 -3.16
N ASN A 1076 6.31 -0.04 -3.01
CA ASN A 1076 6.36 -1.41 -2.48
C ASN A 1076 5.89 -1.41 -1.02
N ALA A 1077 5.01 -2.33 -0.68
CA ALA A 1077 4.68 -2.60 0.71
C ALA A 1077 5.95 -3.05 1.46
N PRO A 1078 6.18 -2.56 2.69
CA PRO A 1078 7.20 -3.13 3.56
C PRO A 1078 7.01 -4.64 3.70
N THR A 1079 8.11 -5.37 3.83
CA THR A 1079 8.07 -6.80 4.15
C THR A 1079 7.43 -6.97 5.53
N ASP A 1080 6.47 -7.87 5.58
CA ASP A 1080 5.78 -8.37 6.77
C ASP A 1080 5.71 -9.88 6.54
N THR A 1081 6.68 -10.58 7.16
CA THR A 1081 7.03 -11.98 6.88
C THR A 1081 5.97 -12.94 7.41
N ASP A 1082 5.40 -12.66 8.59
CA ASP A 1082 4.37 -13.50 9.20
C ASP A 1082 2.93 -13.05 8.91
N GLY A 1083 2.76 -11.88 8.28
CA GLY A 1083 1.49 -11.37 7.78
C GLY A 1083 0.60 -10.79 8.88
N ASP A 1084 1.17 -10.39 10.02
CA ASP A 1084 0.42 -9.99 11.21
C ASP A 1084 0.02 -8.51 11.26
N GLY A 1085 0.44 -7.75 10.24
CA GLY A 1085 0.13 -6.34 10.09
C GLY A 1085 1.25 -5.38 10.47
N MET A 1086 2.39 -5.90 10.96
CA MET A 1086 3.56 -5.12 11.33
C MET A 1086 4.72 -5.44 10.39
N PRO A 1087 5.47 -4.43 9.88
CA PRO A 1087 6.66 -4.71 9.08
C PRO A 1087 7.81 -5.27 9.90
N ASP A 1088 8.56 -6.20 9.32
CA ASP A 1088 9.69 -6.88 9.99
C ASP A 1088 10.69 -5.90 10.63
N ASP A 1089 10.98 -4.80 9.93
CA ASP A 1089 11.91 -3.77 10.41
C ASP A 1089 11.36 -3.05 11.66
N TRP A 1090 10.06 -2.81 11.70
CA TRP A 1090 9.40 -2.19 12.83
C TRP A 1090 9.34 -3.15 14.03
N GLU A 1091 9.04 -4.41 13.79
CA GLU A 1091 9.03 -5.44 14.82
C GLU A 1091 10.40 -5.62 15.47
N ARG A 1092 11.47 -5.77 14.66
CA ARG A 1092 12.85 -5.83 15.15
C ARG A 1092 13.21 -4.61 15.99
N ALA A 1093 12.82 -3.43 15.54
CA ALA A 1093 13.07 -2.18 16.25
C ALA A 1093 12.36 -2.11 17.62
N ASN A 1094 11.24 -2.82 17.78
CA ASN A 1094 10.45 -2.85 19.01
C ASN A 1094 10.62 -4.15 19.82
N GLY A 1095 11.61 -5.00 19.47
CA GLY A 1095 11.92 -6.24 20.18
C GLY A 1095 10.87 -7.34 20.01
N LEU A 1096 10.09 -7.27 18.93
CA LEU A 1096 9.16 -8.31 18.48
C LEU A 1096 9.83 -9.22 17.44
N SER A 1097 9.17 -10.31 17.08
CA SER A 1097 9.72 -11.35 16.22
C SER A 1097 9.01 -11.35 14.87
N PRO A 1098 9.68 -10.99 13.76
CA PRO A 1098 9.07 -10.98 12.41
C PRO A 1098 8.52 -12.31 11.87
N ASP A 1099 8.74 -13.38 12.61
CA ASP A 1099 8.28 -14.74 12.31
C ASP A 1099 7.14 -15.21 13.26
N ASN A 1100 6.60 -14.31 14.11
CA ASN A 1100 5.64 -14.65 15.17
C ASN A 1100 4.34 -13.84 15.07
N PRO A 1101 3.35 -14.31 14.31
CA PRO A 1101 2.15 -13.53 14.01
C PRO A 1101 1.19 -13.39 15.20
N GLY A 1102 1.54 -14.03 16.33
CA GLY A 1102 0.81 -13.89 17.58
C GLY A 1102 1.14 -12.60 18.33
N ASP A 1103 2.30 -11.98 18.06
CA ASP A 1103 2.72 -10.81 18.82
C ASP A 1103 2.06 -9.49 18.40
N ALA A 1104 1.51 -9.38 17.18
CA ALA A 1104 0.56 -8.31 16.82
C ALA A 1104 -0.55 -8.08 17.86
N ARG A 1105 -1.02 -9.15 18.52
CA ARG A 1105 -2.14 -9.11 19.49
C ARG A 1105 -1.70 -8.84 20.92
N LEU A 1106 -0.39 -8.91 21.20
CA LEU A 1106 0.16 -8.62 22.52
C LEU A 1106 0.22 -7.11 22.74
N GLN A 1107 0.33 -6.70 24.01
CA GLN A 1107 0.49 -5.30 24.42
C GLN A 1107 1.93 -5.06 24.91
N SER A 1108 2.92 -5.73 24.32
CA SER A 1108 4.29 -5.74 24.84
C SER A 1108 5.07 -4.46 24.54
N VAL A 1109 4.70 -3.69 23.51
CA VAL A 1109 5.42 -2.48 23.12
C VAL A 1109 5.09 -1.27 24.01
N ASP A 1110 3.81 -0.97 24.23
CA ASP A 1110 3.39 0.21 25.00
C ASP A 1110 2.60 -0.14 26.29
N GLY A 1111 2.30 -1.42 26.52
CA GLY A 1111 1.53 -1.89 27.67
C GLY A 1111 0.03 -1.59 27.61
N LYS A 1112 -0.49 -1.06 26.49
CA LYS A 1112 -1.87 -0.56 26.37
C LYS A 1112 -2.57 -1.02 25.10
N PHE A 1113 -2.03 -0.73 23.92
CA PHE A 1113 -2.63 -1.11 22.65
C PHE A 1113 -2.01 -2.42 22.14
N PRO A 1114 -2.77 -3.24 21.38
CA PRO A 1114 -2.15 -4.33 20.62
C PRO A 1114 -1.01 -3.79 19.75
N ASN A 1115 0.09 -4.52 19.65
CA ASN A 1115 1.29 -4.07 18.96
C ASN A 1115 1.00 -3.62 17.51
N VAL A 1116 0.07 -4.29 16.81
CA VAL A 1116 -0.37 -3.86 15.47
C VAL A 1116 -1.03 -2.48 15.47
N GLU A 1117 -1.81 -2.14 16.49
CA GLU A 1117 -2.35 -0.79 16.67
C GLU A 1117 -1.26 0.21 17.04
N VAL A 1118 -0.25 -0.19 17.84
CA VAL A 1118 0.92 0.65 18.13
C VAL A 1118 1.67 0.98 16.83
N TYR A 1119 1.89 0.00 15.96
CA TYR A 1119 2.47 0.21 14.64
C TYR A 1119 1.65 1.20 13.80
N ILE A 1120 0.36 0.94 13.61
CA ILE A 1120 -0.55 1.78 12.81
C ILE A 1120 -0.55 3.23 13.31
N ASN A 1121 -0.50 3.43 14.63
CA ASN A 1121 -0.48 4.76 15.24
C ASN A 1121 0.89 5.42 15.14
N SER A 1122 2.00 4.66 15.18
CA SER A 1122 3.35 5.19 15.02
C SER A 1122 3.59 5.86 13.67
N LEU A 1123 2.89 5.41 12.61
CA LEU A 1123 2.96 6.00 11.27
C LEU A 1123 2.52 7.47 11.21
N VAL A 1124 1.72 7.91 12.17
CA VAL A 1124 1.09 9.24 12.19
C VAL A 1124 1.33 9.99 13.50
N ASP A 1125 2.20 9.47 14.39
CA ASP A 1125 2.41 10.00 15.74
C ASP A 1125 2.77 11.50 15.76
N SER A 1126 3.62 11.94 14.83
CA SER A 1126 3.99 13.35 14.70
C SER A 1126 2.80 14.25 14.35
N ILE A 1127 1.92 13.81 13.44
CA ILE A 1127 0.71 14.55 13.05
C ILE A 1127 -0.20 14.68 14.27
N ILE A 1128 -0.51 13.56 14.92
CA ILE A 1128 -1.41 13.51 16.07
C ILE A 1128 -0.88 14.32 17.26
N THR A 1129 0.44 14.30 17.48
CA THR A 1129 1.05 15.06 18.56
C THR A 1129 1.02 16.57 18.28
N GLU A 1130 1.40 17.00 17.08
CA GLU A 1130 1.48 18.44 16.76
C GLU A 1130 0.12 19.11 16.55
N GLN A 1131 -0.87 18.38 16.04
CA GLN A 1131 -2.21 18.92 15.79
C GLN A 1131 -2.92 19.33 17.09
N ASN A 1132 -2.64 18.63 18.19
CA ASN A 1132 -3.28 18.83 19.50
C ASN A 1132 -2.51 19.79 20.43
N LYS A 1133 -1.43 20.42 19.95
CA LYS A 1133 -0.70 21.46 20.72
C LYS A 1133 -1.35 22.83 20.61
N ASP A 1134 -0.98 23.74 21.51
CA ASP A 1134 -1.40 25.15 21.49
C ASP A 1134 -2.90 25.36 21.77
N PHE A 1135 -3.49 24.40 22.50
CA PHE A 1135 -4.90 24.37 22.89
C PHE A 1135 -5.20 25.20 24.14
N LEU A 1136 -6.46 25.61 24.25
CA LEU A 1136 -7.04 26.08 25.50
C LEU A 1136 -7.45 24.86 26.31
N ILE A 1137 -6.93 24.72 27.53
CA ILE A 1137 -7.32 23.63 28.44
C ILE A 1137 -8.81 23.78 28.77
N SER A 1138 -9.65 22.90 28.20
CA SER A 1138 -11.02 22.70 28.64
C SER A 1138 -11.00 21.77 29.86
N GLY A 1139 -10.92 22.35 31.05
CA GLY A 1139 -10.97 21.63 32.32
C GLY A 1139 -10.36 22.46 33.44
N ILE A 1140 -11.19 22.81 34.44
CA ILE A 1140 -10.86 23.70 35.55
C ILE A 1140 -9.58 23.25 36.28
N GLU A 1141 -8.52 24.07 36.22
CA GLU A 1141 -7.75 24.50 37.40
C GLU A 1141 -6.93 25.76 37.06
N ALA A 1142 -7.17 26.82 37.83
CA ALA A 1142 -6.40 28.05 37.75
C ALA A 1142 -4.95 27.80 38.18
N ARG A 1143 -4.01 27.74 37.23
CA ARG A 1143 -2.61 28.09 37.48
C ARG A 1143 -2.05 28.88 36.31
N ASN A 1144 -1.75 30.15 36.57
CA ASN A 1144 -0.87 30.97 35.75
C ASN A 1144 0.43 30.21 35.48
N ARG A 1145 0.65 29.79 34.24
CA ARG A 1145 1.98 29.52 33.70
C ARG A 1145 2.08 30.20 32.35
N GLU A 1146 2.62 31.41 32.39
CA GLU A 1146 3.14 32.08 31.20
C GLU A 1146 4.24 31.21 30.57
N THR A 1147 4.07 30.86 29.30
CA THR A 1147 5.20 30.49 28.44
C THR A 1147 5.59 31.72 27.60
N PRO A 1148 6.88 32.08 27.55
CA PRO A 1148 7.33 33.31 26.89
C PRO A 1148 7.38 33.12 25.38
N GLY A 1149 6.37 33.63 24.67
CA GLY A 1149 6.34 33.67 23.21
C GLY A 1149 6.88 34.99 22.67
N ILE A 1150 7.53 34.93 21.51
CA ILE A 1150 7.78 36.11 20.67
C ILE A 1150 6.74 36.18 19.55
N HIS A 1151 6.15 37.35 19.34
CA HIS A 1151 5.19 37.62 18.27
C HIS A 1151 5.81 38.62 17.29
N LEU A 1152 5.99 38.20 16.03
CA LEU A 1152 6.51 39.03 14.94
C LEU A 1152 5.39 39.33 13.94
N PHE A 1153 5.20 40.60 13.60
CA PHE A 1153 4.23 41.05 12.61
C PHE A 1153 4.80 42.18 11.77
N PHE A 1154 4.57 42.17 10.46
CA PHE A 1154 4.97 43.27 9.56
C PHE A 1154 3.75 44.15 9.25
N ASN A 1155 3.85 45.43 9.57
CA ASN A 1155 2.86 46.43 9.20
C ASN A 1155 3.18 46.99 7.81
N SER A 1156 2.42 46.56 6.80
CA SER A 1156 2.60 47.00 5.41
C SER A 1156 2.35 48.49 5.20
N ASN A 1157 1.48 49.12 6.01
CA ASN A 1157 1.17 50.55 5.88
C ASN A 1157 2.31 51.44 6.38
N SER A 1158 2.97 51.08 7.50
CA SER A 1158 4.10 51.85 8.06
C SER A 1158 5.48 51.32 7.62
N ARG A 1159 5.54 50.16 6.94
CA ARG A 1159 6.76 49.40 6.64
C ARG A 1159 7.62 49.14 7.88
N GLU A 1160 6.99 48.73 8.97
CA GLU A 1160 7.65 48.40 10.23
C GLU A 1160 7.45 46.93 10.61
N LEU A 1161 8.50 46.30 11.12
CA LEU A 1161 8.44 45.05 11.84
C LEU A 1161 8.11 45.34 13.31
N ASN A 1162 6.97 44.84 13.77
CA ASN A 1162 6.57 44.82 15.17
C ASN A 1162 6.99 43.48 15.79
N ALA A 1163 7.77 43.52 16.86
CA ALA A 1163 8.13 42.36 17.64
C ALA A 1163 7.70 42.55 19.11
N ASN A 1164 6.91 41.61 19.63
CA ASN A 1164 6.44 41.60 21.01
C ASN A 1164 6.94 40.35 21.72
N HIS A 1165 7.43 40.48 22.95
CA HIS A 1165 8.02 39.41 23.73
C HIS A 1165 7.74 39.64 25.22
N ASN A 1166 7.57 38.57 25.99
CA ASN A 1166 7.37 38.66 27.45
C ASN A 1166 8.62 39.11 28.25
N GLU A 1167 9.72 39.41 27.56
CA GLU A 1167 11.00 39.88 28.11
C GLU A 1167 11.48 41.01 27.19
N ASN A 1168 12.38 41.85 27.69
CA ASN A 1168 12.99 42.87 26.84
C ASN A 1168 13.75 42.21 25.69
N ILE A 1169 13.38 42.61 24.47
CA ILE A 1169 14.11 42.27 23.26
C ILE A 1169 15.43 43.03 23.29
N LYS A 1170 16.53 42.30 23.14
CA LYS A 1170 17.89 42.82 23.14
C LYS A 1170 18.41 43.12 21.74
N ILE A 1171 18.14 42.23 20.78
CA ILE A 1171 18.62 42.33 19.39
C ILE A 1171 17.55 41.82 18.43
N ILE A 1172 17.34 42.51 17.31
CA ILE A 1172 16.65 41.95 16.12
C ILE A 1172 17.63 41.99 14.94
N ALA A 1173 17.75 40.88 14.21
CA ALA A 1173 18.57 40.75 13.00
C ALA A 1173 17.76 40.15 11.86
N ILE A 1174 17.81 40.74 10.66
CA ILE A 1174 17.08 40.31 9.46
C ILE A 1174 18.08 39.80 8.42
N TYR A 1175 17.80 38.65 7.81
CA TYR A 1175 18.62 37.97 6.80
C TYR A 1175 17.83 37.71 5.52
N SER A 1176 18.53 37.61 4.39
CA SER A 1176 17.98 37.08 3.13
C SER A 1176 17.64 35.59 3.26
N MET A 1177 16.87 35.05 2.31
CA MET A 1177 16.60 33.60 2.23
C MET A 1177 17.84 32.75 1.98
N THR A 1178 18.93 33.34 1.48
CA THR A 1178 20.24 32.68 1.32
C THR A 1178 21.14 32.82 2.56
N GLY A 1179 20.64 33.44 3.64
CA GLY A 1179 21.35 33.56 4.93
C GLY A 1179 22.28 34.78 5.05
N THR A 1180 22.24 35.73 4.11
CA THR A 1180 23.02 36.97 4.19
C THR A 1180 22.38 37.95 5.18
N LEU A 1181 23.14 38.49 6.15
CA LEU A 1181 22.62 39.49 7.09
C LEU A 1181 22.35 40.82 6.37
N LEU A 1182 21.12 41.33 6.49
CA LEU A 1182 20.66 42.55 5.83
C LEU A 1182 20.49 43.72 6.81
N MET A 1183 20.01 43.46 8.03
CA MET A 1183 19.75 44.51 9.03
C MET A 1183 19.94 43.95 10.44
N LYS A 1184 20.41 44.76 11.40
CA LYS A 1184 20.55 44.38 12.81
C LYS A 1184 20.48 45.60 13.71
N GLU A 1185 19.60 45.59 14.71
CA GLU A 1185 19.51 46.66 15.73
C GLU A 1185 19.35 46.09 17.13
N ASN A 1186 19.66 46.92 18.13
CA ASN A 1186 19.53 46.57 19.54
C ASN A 1186 18.35 47.31 20.17
N PHE A 1187 17.66 46.65 21.08
CA PHE A 1187 16.53 47.20 21.81
C PHE A 1187 16.65 46.89 23.30
N HIS A 1188 15.73 47.43 24.09
CA HIS A 1188 15.55 47.07 25.49
C HIS A 1188 14.10 47.33 25.91
N ALA A 1189 13.18 46.67 25.22
CA ALA A 1189 11.74 46.78 25.48
C ALA A 1189 11.05 45.47 25.10
N PRO A 1190 9.91 45.12 25.75
CA PRO A 1190 9.16 43.92 25.41
C PRO A 1190 8.43 44.06 24.07
N SER A 1191 8.17 45.28 23.63
CA SER A 1191 7.55 45.59 22.34
C SER A 1191 8.41 46.58 21.57
N VAL A 1192 8.79 46.23 20.34
CA VAL A 1192 9.69 47.04 19.51
C VAL A 1192 9.13 47.15 18.10
N TYR A 1193 9.33 48.34 17.51
CA TYR A 1193 8.98 48.66 16.14
C TYR A 1193 10.28 48.98 15.41
N MET A 1194 10.62 48.19 14.40
CA MET A 1194 11.81 48.36 13.57
C MET A 1194 11.39 48.76 12.16
N GLY A 1195 11.85 49.91 11.67
CA GLY A 1195 11.61 50.31 10.29
C GLY A 1195 12.37 49.42 9.30
N VAL A 1196 11.66 48.85 8.33
CA VAL A 1196 12.25 47.96 7.29
C VAL A 1196 12.08 48.52 5.87
N ALA A 1197 11.94 49.84 5.75
CA ALA A 1197 11.71 50.53 4.47
C ALA A 1197 12.82 50.30 3.42
N GLY A 1198 14.04 49.92 3.83
CA GLY A 1198 15.16 49.62 2.93
C GLY A 1198 15.16 48.21 2.33
N LEU A 1199 14.28 47.31 2.78
CA LEU A 1199 14.17 45.95 2.24
C LEU A 1199 13.28 45.95 0.98
N GLN A 1200 13.71 45.24 -0.06
CA GLN A 1200 12.86 44.98 -1.23
C GLN A 1200 11.69 44.07 -0.87
N ASP A 1201 10.67 44.05 -1.70
CA ASP A 1201 9.52 43.19 -1.48
C ASP A 1201 9.93 41.70 -1.58
N GLY A 1202 9.61 40.90 -0.57
CA GLY A 1202 10.08 39.52 -0.46
C GLY A 1202 9.97 38.92 0.94
N ILE A 1203 10.41 37.67 1.08
CA ILE A 1203 10.43 36.94 2.35
C ILE A 1203 11.82 37.02 2.98
N TYR A 1204 11.87 37.32 4.28
CA TYR A 1204 13.12 37.46 5.04
C TYR A 1204 13.11 36.60 6.30
N ILE A 1205 14.29 36.25 6.80
CA ILE A 1205 14.47 35.55 8.08
C ILE A 1205 14.76 36.60 9.16
N VAL A 1206 13.99 36.63 10.23
CA VAL A 1206 14.20 37.49 11.39
C VAL A 1206 14.70 36.63 12.54
N ARG A 1207 15.74 37.09 13.23
CA ARG A 1207 16.30 36.50 14.44
C ARG A 1207 16.23 37.51 15.56
N VAL A 1208 15.57 37.17 16.66
CA VAL A 1208 15.45 38.01 17.84
C VAL A 1208 16.21 37.39 19.00
N THR A 1209 16.97 38.20 19.72
CA THR A 1209 17.64 37.80 20.96
C THR A 1209 17.04 38.59 22.11
N ASP A 1210 16.64 37.92 23.18
CA ASP A 1210 16.15 38.59 24.40
C ASP A 1210 17.30 38.94 25.37
N ASP A 1211 16.99 39.66 26.45
CA ASP A 1211 17.97 40.05 27.47
C ASP A 1211 18.59 38.87 28.23
N ARG A 1212 17.97 37.68 28.15
CA ARG A 1212 18.51 36.43 28.69
C ARG A 1212 19.40 35.69 27.68
N ASN A 1213 19.72 36.33 26.55
CA ASN A 1213 20.48 35.78 25.42
C ASN A 1213 19.83 34.55 24.76
N ARG A 1214 18.51 34.36 24.93
CA ARG A 1214 17.77 33.34 24.18
C ARG A 1214 17.48 33.87 22.79
N VAL A 1215 17.58 32.99 21.80
CA VAL A 1215 17.44 33.34 20.39
C VAL A 1215 16.17 32.71 19.84
N PHE A 1216 15.37 33.54 19.18
CA PHE A 1216 14.17 33.17 18.46
C PHE A 1216 14.34 33.53 16.99
N ALA A 1217 13.72 32.77 16.08
CA ALA A 1217 13.76 33.07 14.66
C ALA A 1217 12.41 32.82 13.99
N GLY A 1218 12.07 33.61 12.97
CA GLY A 1218 10.84 33.52 12.21
C GLY A 1218 10.99 34.08 10.80
N ARG A 1219 10.03 33.85 9.92
CA ARG A 1219 10.00 34.43 8.57
C ARG A 1219 9.02 35.60 8.55
N ILE A 1220 9.38 36.70 7.89
CA ILE A 1220 8.46 37.82 7.68
C ILE A 1220 8.31 38.11 6.18
N PRO A 1221 7.06 38.28 5.70
CA PRO A 1221 6.82 38.87 4.39
C PRO A 1221 6.90 40.40 4.49
N VAL A 1222 7.76 41.02 3.69
CA VAL A 1222 7.81 42.48 3.54
C VAL A 1222 7.28 42.80 2.15
N PHE A 1223 6.13 43.46 2.07
CA PHE A 1223 5.49 43.85 0.81
C PHE A 1223 4.92 45.27 0.91
N ALA A 1224 4.87 45.99 -0.22
CA ALA A 1224 4.16 47.26 -0.28
C ALA A 1224 2.65 47.07 0.03
N PRO A 1225 1.99 48.08 0.63
CA PRO A 1225 0.54 48.02 0.85
C PRO A 1225 -0.17 47.96 -0.50
N TRP A 1226 -1.07 46.98 -0.66
CA TRP A 1226 -1.95 46.86 -1.81
C TRP A 1226 -2.89 48.07 -1.83
N ASN A 1227 -2.72 48.95 -2.81
CA ASN A 1227 -3.65 50.06 -3.06
C ASN A 1227 -4.69 49.53 -4.07
N PRO A 1228 -5.98 49.45 -3.70
CA PRO A 1228 -7.03 48.79 -4.49
C PRO A 1228 -7.28 49.44 -5.86
#